data_AF-Q6GQ01-F1
#
_entry.id   AF-Q6GQ01-F1
#
_cell.length_a   1.000
_cell.length_b   1.000
_cell.length_c   1.000
_cell.angle_alpha   90.00
_cell.angle_beta   90.00
_cell.angle_gamma   90.00
#
_symmetry.space_group_name_H-M   'P 1'
#
loop_
_entity.id
_entity.type
_entity.pdbx_description
1 polymer ?
#
loop_
_entity_poly.entity_id
_entity_poly.type
_entity_poly.pdbx_seq_one_letter_code
_entity_poly.pdbx_strand_id
1 'polypeptide(L)'
;ATEANLIILDTLEIIVQTISLTESKESILGGVLKTLLHSMACNQSSLYLQHCFATQRALVSKFPELLFEEETEQCADLCLRLLRHCSSSISNIRSHAGASLYLLMRQNFEIGNNFARVKMQVTMSLSSLVGRSQNFNEEFLRRSLKTILTYAEEDLELRETTFPEQVQDLVFNLHMILSDTVKMKEHQEDPEMLIDLMYRIAKGYQTSPDLRLTWLQNMAGKHSERINHAESAQCLVHSAALVAEYLSMLEDRKYLPVGCVTFQNISSNVLEESAVSDDVVSPDEEGICSGKYFTEAGLVGLLEQAAASFSMAGMYEAVNEVYKVLIPIHEANRDAKKLATIHGKLQEAFSKVVHQSTGWERMFGTYFRVGFYGTKFGDLDEQEFVYKEPAITKLAEISHRLEGFYGERFGEDVLEVIKDSNPVDKCKLDPNKAFIQITYVEPYFDTYEMKDRITYFDKNYNLRRFMYCTPFTLDGRAHGELHEQFKRKTILTTSHAFPYIKTRINVIHKEEIILTPIEVAIEDMQKKTQELAFATHQDPADPKMLQMVLQGSVGTTVNQGPLEVAQVFLSEIPNDPKLFRHHNKLRLCFKDFTKRCEDALRKNKSLIGPDQKEYQRELERNYHRLKESLQPLINRKIPQLYKTVLPVTCHRDSFSRMSLRKMDL
;
A
#
# COMPACT_ATOMS: atom_id res chain seq x y z
N ALA A 1 -7.63 -48.41 -29.68
CA ALA A 1 -7.98 -47.08 -29.13
C ALA A 1 -7.29 -45.97 -29.91
N THR A 2 -5.95 -45.89 -29.92
CA THR A 2 -5.20 -44.86 -30.67
C THR A 2 -5.57 -44.80 -32.16
N GLU A 3 -5.60 -45.95 -32.85
CA GLU A 3 -5.95 -46.03 -34.28
C GLU A 3 -7.37 -45.52 -34.57
N ALA A 4 -8.34 -45.87 -33.72
CA ALA A 4 -9.71 -45.36 -33.85
C ALA A 4 -9.77 -43.83 -33.71
N ASN A 5 -9.00 -43.25 -32.77
CA ASN A 5 -8.95 -41.80 -32.61
C ASN A 5 -8.24 -41.11 -33.78
N LEU A 6 -7.21 -41.73 -34.36
CA LEU A 6 -6.58 -41.22 -35.59
C LEU A 6 -7.54 -41.25 -36.78
N ILE A 7 -8.34 -42.30 -36.94
CA ILE A 7 -9.39 -42.35 -37.98
C ILE A 7 -10.42 -41.23 -37.78
N ILE A 8 -10.81 -40.95 -36.54
CA ILE A 8 -11.69 -39.82 -36.23
C ILE A 8 -11.03 -38.50 -36.63
N LEU A 9 -9.74 -38.31 -36.31
CA LEU A 9 -9.00 -37.11 -36.67
C LEU A 9 -8.90 -36.91 -38.20
N ASP A 10 -8.58 -37.97 -38.94
CA ASP A 10 -8.55 -37.95 -40.41
C ASP A 10 -9.93 -37.60 -40.98
N THR A 11 -11.00 -38.14 -40.38
CA THR A 11 -12.38 -37.83 -40.77
C THR A 11 -12.69 -36.34 -40.52
N LEU A 12 -12.27 -35.78 -39.39
CA LEU A 12 -12.42 -34.35 -39.11
C LEU A 12 -11.64 -33.48 -40.11
N GLU A 13 -10.44 -33.89 -40.51
CA GLU A 13 -9.67 -33.16 -41.52
C GLU A 13 -10.34 -33.18 -42.89
N ILE A 14 -10.91 -34.32 -43.31
CA ILE A 14 -11.69 -34.43 -44.55
C ILE A 14 -12.91 -33.51 -44.50
N ILE A 15 -13.61 -33.46 -43.36
CA ILE A 15 -14.74 -32.55 -43.15
C ILE A 15 -14.30 -31.09 -43.33
N VAL A 16 -13.21 -30.67 -42.68
CA VAL A 16 -12.67 -29.30 -42.78
C VAL A 16 -12.28 -28.95 -44.23
N GLN A 17 -11.62 -29.87 -44.93
CA GLN A 17 -11.23 -29.67 -46.33
C GLN A 17 -12.44 -29.51 -47.25
N THR A 18 -13.50 -30.30 -47.03
CA THR A 18 -14.70 -30.29 -47.87
C THR A 18 -15.54 -29.02 -47.67
N ILE A 19 -15.57 -28.51 -46.43
CA ILE A 19 -16.44 -27.40 -46.03
C ILE A 19 -15.87 -26.02 -46.37
N SER A 20 -14.57 -25.95 -46.71
CA SER A 20 -13.89 -24.69 -47.07
C SER A 20 -14.52 -23.93 -48.26
N LEU A 21 -15.53 -24.49 -48.93
CA LEU A 21 -16.24 -23.92 -50.08
C LEU A 21 -17.75 -23.67 -49.82
N THR A 22 -18.25 -23.87 -48.60
CA THR A 22 -19.71 -23.87 -48.30
C THR A 22 -20.12 -22.71 -47.38
N GLU A 23 -21.33 -22.18 -47.55
CA GLU A 23 -21.89 -21.11 -46.70
C GLU A 23 -22.12 -21.53 -45.23
N SER A 24 -22.29 -22.83 -44.93
CA SER A 24 -22.49 -23.37 -43.58
C SER A 24 -21.18 -23.67 -42.82
N LYS A 25 -20.08 -23.03 -43.21
CA LYS A 25 -18.73 -23.29 -42.68
C LYS A 25 -18.61 -23.10 -41.16
N GLU A 26 -19.19 -22.04 -40.62
CA GLU A 26 -18.99 -21.60 -39.23
C GLU A 26 -19.53 -22.62 -38.22
N SER A 27 -20.81 -23.01 -38.37
CA SER A 27 -21.46 -23.98 -37.46
C SER A 27 -20.77 -25.34 -37.43
N ILE A 28 -20.28 -25.83 -38.58
CA ILE A 28 -19.65 -27.15 -38.64
C ILE A 28 -18.22 -27.08 -38.10
N LEU A 29 -17.47 -26.02 -38.38
CA LEU A 29 -16.12 -25.84 -37.84
C LEU A 29 -16.14 -25.70 -36.30
N GLY A 30 -17.13 -25.02 -35.73
CA GLY A 30 -17.36 -25.00 -34.28
C GLY A 30 -17.60 -26.41 -33.70
N GLY A 31 -18.36 -27.25 -34.40
CA GLY A 31 -18.57 -28.66 -34.03
C GLY A 31 -17.30 -29.52 -34.12
N VAL A 32 -16.47 -29.28 -35.14
CA VAL A 32 -15.14 -29.93 -35.28
C VAL A 32 -14.25 -29.53 -34.11
N LEU A 33 -14.20 -28.24 -33.77
CA LEU A 33 -13.42 -27.71 -32.65
C LEU A 33 -13.87 -28.33 -31.31
N LYS A 34 -15.18 -28.40 -31.05
CA LYS A 34 -15.75 -29.07 -29.86
C LYS A 34 -15.31 -30.53 -29.75
N THR A 35 -15.28 -31.24 -30.88
CA THR A 35 -14.84 -32.65 -30.92
C THR A 35 -13.34 -32.79 -30.64
N LEU A 36 -12.52 -31.90 -31.22
CA LEU A 36 -11.08 -31.84 -30.95
C LEU A 36 -10.82 -31.55 -29.47
N LEU A 37 -11.48 -30.55 -28.89
CA LEU A 37 -11.32 -30.17 -27.49
C LEU A 37 -11.74 -31.29 -26.52
N HIS A 38 -12.86 -31.95 -26.82
CA HIS A 38 -13.27 -33.13 -26.08
C HIS A 38 -12.20 -34.24 -26.13
N SER A 39 -11.65 -34.51 -27.32
CA SER A 39 -10.59 -35.51 -27.48
C SER A 39 -9.34 -35.18 -26.65
N MET A 40 -8.96 -33.90 -26.58
CA MET A 40 -7.83 -33.39 -25.79
C MET A 40 -8.07 -33.44 -24.28
N ALA A 41 -9.34 -33.43 -23.85
CA ALA A 41 -9.73 -33.55 -22.45
C ALA A 41 -9.60 -34.99 -21.92
N CYS A 42 -9.75 -35.98 -22.82
CA CYS A 42 -9.64 -37.39 -22.50
C CYS A 42 -8.19 -37.85 -22.33
N ASN A 43 -8.01 -39.05 -21.74
CA ASN A 43 -6.68 -39.64 -21.57
C ASN A 43 -6.22 -40.31 -22.87
N GLN A 44 -5.53 -39.55 -23.70
CA GLN A 44 -5.11 -39.96 -25.04
C GLN A 44 -3.65 -40.43 -25.10
N SER A 45 -3.32 -41.19 -26.15
CA SER A 45 -1.92 -41.56 -26.43
C SER A 45 -1.09 -40.36 -26.91
N SER A 46 0.23 -40.39 -26.66
CA SER A 46 1.17 -39.35 -27.12
C SER A 46 1.16 -39.16 -28.63
N LEU A 47 1.06 -40.26 -29.40
CA LEU A 47 1.00 -40.23 -30.86
C LEU A 47 -0.26 -39.49 -31.34
N TYR A 48 -1.43 -39.84 -30.79
CA TYR A 48 -2.67 -39.15 -31.14
C TYR A 48 -2.60 -37.64 -30.82
N LEU A 49 -2.14 -37.28 -29.62
CA LEU A 49 -2.06 -35.88 -29.20
C LEU A 49 -1.16 -35.06 -30.13
N GLN A 50 -0.03 -35.61 -30.57
CA GLN A 50 0.85 -34.95 -31.53
C GLN A 50 0.11 -34.56 -32.83
N HIS A 51 -0.64 -35.50 -33.40
CA HIS A 51 -1.44 -35.24 -34.60
C HIS A 51 -2.61 -34.29 -34.31
N CYS A 52 -3.31 -34.47 -33.19
CA CYS A 52 -4.40 -33.60 -32.75
C CYS A 52 -3.94 -32.13 -32.62
N PHE A 53 -2.77 -31.87 -32.03
CA PHE A 53 -2.22 -30.51 -31.97
C PHE A 53 -1.85 -29.96 -33.36
N ALA A 54 -1.40 -30.80 -34.29
CA ALA A 54 -1.11 -30.37 -35.66
C ALA A 54 -2.40 -29.95 -36.38
N THR A 55 -3.47 -30.76 -36.28
CA THR A 55 -4.79 -30.42 -36.82
C THR A 55 -5.35 -29.16 -36.16
N GLN A 56 -5.20 -29.00 -34.85
CA GLN A 56 -5.62 -27.79 -34.12
C GLN A 56 -4.89 -26.54 -34.64
N ARG A 57 -3.55 -26.59 -34.79
CA ARG A 57 -2.78 -25.46 -35.35
C ARG A 57 -3.18 -25.12 -36.77
N ALA A 58 -3.41 -26.14 -37.60
CA ALA A 58 -3.86 -25.96 -38.98
C ALA A 58 -5.25 -25.30 -39.04
N LEU A 59 -6.17 -25.68 -38.15
CA LEU A 59 -7.50 -25.09 -38.05
C LEU A 59 -7.42 -23.61 -37.67
N VAL A 60 -6.66 -23.28 -36.61
CA VAL A 60 -6.49 -21.89 -36.14
C VAL A 60 -5.82 -21.01 -37.19
N SER A 61 -4.80 -21.51 -37.89
CA SER A 61 -4.10 -20.72 -38.92
C SER A 61 -4.96 -20.47 -40.16
N LYS A 62 -5.91 -21.37 -40.46
CA LYS A 62 -6.80 -21.23 -41.62
C LYS A 62 -8.03 -20.39 -41.32
N PHE A 63 -8.56 -20.47 -40.10
CA PHE A 63 -9.80 -19.81 -39.69
C PHE A 63 -9.63 -19.12 -38.33
N PRO A 64 -8.77 -18.10 -38.22
CA PRO A 64 -8.52 -17.45 -36.94
C PRO A 64 -9.75 -16.63 -36.46
N GLU A 65 -10.47 -15.98 -37.38
CA GLU A 65 -11.70 -15.22 -37.10
C GLU A 65 -12.78 -16.09 -36.40
N LEU A 66 -12.96 -17.34 -36.85
CA LEU A 66 -13.89 -18.28 -36.23
C LEU A 66 -13.62 -18.49 -34.73
N LEU A 67 -12.35 -18.63 -34.34
CA LEU A 67 -11.99 -18.89 -32.95
C LEU A 67 -12.05 -17.63 -32.09
N PHE A 68 -11.62 -16.49 -32.64
CA PHE A 68 -11.48 -15.25 -31.87
C PHE A 68 -12.74 -14.39 -31.88
N GLU A 69 -13.62 -14.50 -32.87
CA GLU A 69 -14.86 -13.70 -32.93
C GLU A 69 -16.10 -14.53 -32.57
N GLU A 70 -16.23 -15.75 -33.10
CA GLU A 70 -17.49 -16.51 -33.00
C GLU A 70 -17.54 -17.56 -31.87
N GLU A 71 -16.51 -18.40 -31.72
CA GLU A 71 -16.50 -19.50 -30.73
C GLU A 71 -15.64 -19.16 -29.50
N THR A 72 -16.04 -18.10 -28.79
CA THR A 72 -15.33 -17.50 -27.66
C THR A 72 -15.09 -18.48 -26.51
N GLU A 73 -16.11 -19.25 -26.13
CA GLU A 73 -16.05 -20.29 -25.10
C GLU A 73 -15.07 -21.41 -25.47
N GLN A 74 -14.99 -21.77 -26.76
CA GLN A 74 -14.07 -22.81 -27.22
C GLN A 74 -12.63 -22.33 -27.20
N CYS A 75 -12.38 -21.03 -27.44
CA CYS A 75 -11.05 -20.44 -27.23
C CYS A 75 -10.62 -20.54 -25.76
N ALA A 76 -11.53 -20.31 -24.81
CA ALA A 76 -11.28 -20.46 -23.39
C ALA A 76 -10.95 -21.93 -23.01
N ASP A 77 -11.77 -22.90 -23.45
CA ASP A 77 -11.49 -24.33 -23.20
C ASP A 77 -10.19 -24.77 -23.88
N LEU A 78 -9.90 -24.28 -25.10
CA LEU A 78 -8.63 -24.54 -25.79
C LEU A 78 -7.44 -24.06 -24.97
N CYS A 79 -7.46 -22.82 -24.47
CA CYS A 79 -6.39 -22.29 -23.61
C CYS A 79 -6.19 -23.16 -22.36
N LEU A 80 -7.28 -23.60 -21.73
CA LEU A 80 -7.24 -24.50 -20.57
C LEU A 80 -6.61 -25.85 -20.90
N ARG A 81 -7.02 -26.49 -22.01
CA ARG A 81 -6.46 -27.78 -22.44
C ARG A 81 -4.99 -27.66 -22.80
N LEU A 82 -4.60 -26.62 -23.54
CA LEU A 82 -3.21 -26.37 -23.92
C LEU A 82 -2.34 -26.18 -22.68
N LEU A 83 -2.77 -25.33 -21.74
CA LEU A 83 -2.02 -25.06 -20.52
C LEU A 83 -1.88 -26.32 -19.64
N ARG A 84 -2.92 -27.17 -19.59
CA ARG A 84 -2.83 -28.47 -18.93
C ARG A 84 -1.77 -29.37 -19.57
N HIS A 85 -1.73 -29.45 -20.90
CA HIS A 85 -0.74 -30.27 -21.62
C HIS A 85 0.67 -29.68 -21.57
N CYS A 86 0.82 -28.37 -21.40
CA CYS A 86 2.11 -27.71 -21.08
C CYS A 86 2.70 -28.18 -19.74
N SER A 87 1.87 -28.69 -18.81
CA SER A 87 2.30 -29.27 -17.53
C SER A 87 2.54 -30.80 -17.58
N SER A 88 2.42 -31.43 -18.76
CA SER A 88 2.58 -32.88 -18.93
C SER A 88 4.01 -33.33 -18.61
N SER A 89 4.18 -34.54 -18.07
CA SER A 89 5.50 -35.15 -17.85
C SER A 89 6.22 -35.51 -19.14
N ILE A 90 5.50 -35.64 -20.26
CA ILE A 90 6.04 -36.05 -21.57
C ILE A 90 6.53 -34.83 -22.34
N SER A 91 7.83 -34.79 -22.66
CA SER A 91 8.46 -33.63 -23.32
C SER A 91 7.91 -33.31 -24.71
N ASN A 92 7.56 -34.33 -25.50
CA ASN A 92 7.02 -34.13 -26.84
C ASN A 92 5.64 -33.43 -26.80
N ILE A 93 4.77 -33.86 -25.87
CA ILE A 93 3.45 -33.26 -25.67
C ILE A 93 3.59 -31.80 -25.23
N ARG A 94 4.49 -31.51 -24.28
CA ARG A 94 4.76 -30.13 -23.83
C ARG A 94 5.19 -29.22 -24.97
N SER A 95 6.10 -29.70 -25.82
CA SER A 95 6.63 -28.92 -26.94
C SER A 95 5.53 -28.59 -27.96
N HIS A 96 4.69 -29.57 -28.31
CA HIS A 96 3.55 -29.34 -29.20
C HIS A 96 2.48 -28.43 -28.59
N ALA A 97 2.18 -28.57 -27.28
CA ALA A 97 1.23 -27.71 -26.59
C ALA A 97 1.75 -26.26 -26.49
N GLY A 98 3.03 -26.08 -26.17
CA GLY A 98 3.69 -24.77 -26.14
C GLY A 98 3.70 -24.08 -27.51
N ALA A 99 4.00 -24.82 -28.58
CA ALA A 99 3.92 -24.30 -29.95
C ALA A 99 2.49 -23.91 -30.36
N SER A 100 1.48 -24.71 -29.97
CA SER A 100 0.07 -24.37 -30.19
C SER A 100 -0.37 -23.12 -29.42
N LEU A 101 0.11 -22.96 -28.18
CA LEU A 101 -0.19 -21.78 -27.35
C LEU A 101 0.47 -20.51 -27.90
N TYR A 102 1.74 -20.61 -28.33
CA TYR A 102 2.45 -19.54 -29.04
C TYR A 102 1.70 -19.10 -30.30
N LEU A 103 1.29 -20.07 -31.13
CA LEU A 103 0.54 -19.79 -32.37
C LEU A 103 -0.76 -19.04 -32.09
N LEU A 104 -1.50 -19.40 -31.03
CA LEU A 104 -2.72 -18.67 -30.65
C LEU A 104 -2.45 -17.20 -30.34
N MET A 105 -1.39 -16.93 -29.56
CA MET A 105 -1.00 -15.56 -29.23
C MET A 105 -0.60 -14.80 -30.50
N ARG A 106 0.20 -15.42 -31.35
CA ARG A 106 0.66 -14.84 -32.62
C ARG A 106 -0.51 -14.51 -33.56
N GLN A 107 -1.42 -15.45 -33.78
CA GLN A 107 -2.56 -15.25 -34.68
C GLN A 107 -3.53 -14.19 -34.16
N ASN A 108 -3.76 -14.13 -32.84
CA ASN A 108 -4.60 -13.08 -32.27
C ASN A 108 -3.95 -11.69 -32.41
N PHE A 109 -2.62 -11.61 -32.23
CA PHE A 109 -1.85 -10.38 -32.44
C PHE A 109 -1.87 -9.91 -33.90
N GLU A 110 -1.75 -10.81 -34.88
CA GLU A 110 -1.80 -10.47 -36.31
C GLU A 110 -3.17 -9.87 -36.73
N ILE A 111 -4.26 -10.24 -36.06
CA ILE A 111 -5.61 -9.69 -36.31
C ILE A 111 -5.78 -8.31 -35.67
N GLY A 112 -5.44 -8.17 -34.38
CA GLY A 112 -5.82 -7.02 -33.57
C GLY A 112 -4.68 -6.09 -33.12
N ASN A 113 -3.42 -6.39 -33.48
CA ASN A 113 -2.20 -5.78 -32.92
C ASN A 113 -2.09 -5.87 -31.38
N ASN A 114 -2.85 -6.78 -30.75
CA ASN A 114 -2.76 -7.16 -29.35
C ASN A 114 -3.28 -8.60 -29.20
N PHE A 115 -3.02 -9.23 -28.05
CA PHE A 115 -3.65 -10.51 -27.72
C PHE A 115 -4.28 -10.52 -26.31
N ALA A 116 -4.83 -9.37 -25.89
CA ALA A 116 -5.39 -9.17 -24.55
C ALA A 116 -6.40 -10.26 -24.15
N ARG A 117 -7.22 -10.71 -25.10
CA ARG A 117 -8.19 -11.78 -24.89
C ARG A 117 -7.54 -13.13 -24.61
N VAL A 118 -6.58 -13.56 -25.44
CA VAL A 118 -5.84 -14.82 -25.21
C VAL A 118 -5.06 -14.72 -23.90
N LYS A 119 -4.45 -13.56 -23.60
CA LYS A 119 -3.75 -13.26 -22.35
C LYS A 119 -4.66 -13.48 -21.13
N MET A 120 -5.87 -12.92 -21.15
CA MET A 120 -6.87 -13.11 -20.10
C MET A 120 -7.29 -14.58 -19.97
N GLN A 121 -7.62 -15.26 -21.08
CA GLN A 121 -8.08 -16.66 -21.06
C GLN A 121 -7.02 -17.63 -20.54
N VAL A 122 -5.76 -17.43 -20.90
CA VAL A 122 -4.62 -18.20 -20.36
C VAL A 122 -4.46 -17.96 -18.87
N THR A 123 -4.57 -16.70 -18.43
CA THR A 123 -4.46 -16.33 -17.02
C THR A 123 -5.60 -16.93 -16.18
N MET A 124 -6.84 -16.90 -16.66
CA MET A 124 -7.99 -17.55 -16.01
C MET A 124 -7.85 -19.07 -15.97
N SER A 125 -7.39 -19.67 -17.07
CA SER A 125 -7.12 -21.10 -17.17
C SER A 125 -6.10 -21.56 -16.13
N LEU A 126 -5.05 -20.76 -15.90
CA LEU A 126 -4.05 -21.03 -14.87
C LEU A 126 -4.71 -21.11 -13.48
N SER A 127 -5.57 -20.14 -13.12
CA SER A 127 -6.28 -20.12 -11.84
C SER A 127 -7.07 -21.42 -11.60
N SER A 128 -7.79 -21.89 -12.62
CA SER A 128 -8.57 -23.13 -12.55
C SER A 128 -7.68 -24.37 -12.35
N LEU A 129 -6.54 -24.44 -13.04
CA LEU A 129 -5.62 -25.58 -12.94
C LEU A 129 -4.97 -25.66 -11.55
N VAL A 130 -4.49 -24.52 -11.03
CA VAL A 130 -3.82 -24.47 -9.74
C VAL A 130 -4.79 -24.73 -8.58
N GLY A 131 -6.05 -24.34 -8.71
CA GLY A 131 -7.09 -24.56 -7.70
C GLY A 131 -7.67 -25.99 -7.64
N ARG A 132 -7.70 -26.73 -8.76
CA ARG A 132 -8.43 -28.02 -8.87
C ARG A 132 -7.56 -29.27 -8.99
N SER A 133 -6.33 -29.17 -9.50
CA SER A 133 -5.53 -30.34 -9.88
C SER A 133 -4.52 -30.74 -8.81
N GLN A 134 -4.73 -31.89 -8.14
CA GLN A 134 -3.74 -32.48 -7.22
C GLN A 134 -2.47 -32.99 -7.95
N ASN A 135 -2.55 -33.28 -9.25
CA ASN A 135 -1.46 -33.82 -10.07
C ASN A 135 -0.78 -32.76 -10.97
N PHE A 136 -0.94 -31.49 -10.65
CA PHE A 136 -0.35 -30.40 -11.44
C PHE A 136 1.15 -30.28 -11.16
N ASN A 137 1.98 -30.39 -12.19
CA ASN A 137 3.43 -30.22 -12.07
C ASN A 137 3.85 -28.84 -12.59
N GLU A 138 4.10 -27.95 -11.63
CA GLU A 138 4.50 -26.58 -11.89
C GLU A 138 5.83 -26.49 -12.65
N GLU A 139 6.83 -27.32 -12.31
CA GLU A 139 8.16 -27.25 -12.92
C GLU A 139 8.10 -27.49 -14.43
N PHE A 140 7.28 -28.44 -14.85
CA PHE A 140 7.07 -28.72 -16.27
C PHE A 140 6.38 -27.58 -17.00
N LEU A 141 5.38 -26.94 -16.38
CA LEU A 141 4.75 -25.76 -16.96
C LEU A 141 5.75 -24.61 -17.09
N ARG A 142 6.56 -24.36 -16.06
CA ARG A 142 7.60 -23.31 -16.10
C ARG A 142 8.59 -23.53 -17.26
N ARG A 143 8.98 -24.78 -17.53
CA ARG A 143 9.83 -25.13 -18.67
C ARG A 143 9.13 -24.83 -20.01
N SER A 144 7.85 -25.17 -20.14
CA SER A 144 7.07 -24.89 -21.36
C SER A 144 6.91 -23.39 -21.61
N LEU A 145 6.68 -22.59 -20.57
CA LEU A 145 6.60 -21.13 -20.67
C LEU A 145 7.94 -20.52 -21.15
N LYS A 146 9.07 -21.04 -20.67
CA LYS A 146 10.40 -20.65 -21.17
C LYS A 146 10.60 -21.00 -22.65
N THR A 147 10.06 -22.12 -23.11
CA THR A 147 10.05 -22.47 -24.54
C THR A 147 9.21 -21.50 -25.38
N ILE A 148 8.09 -21.00 -24.84
CA ILE A 148 7.27 -20.00 -25.53
C ILE A 148 8.01 -18.66 -25.67
N LEU A 149 8.76 -18.23 -24.64
CA LEU A 149 9.61 -17.04 -24.73
C LEU A 149 10.64 -17.16 -25.86
N THR A 150 11.28 -18.33 -25.97
CA THR A 150 12.26 -18.56 -27.04
C THR A 150 11.61 -18.54 -28.43
N TYR A 151 10.38 -19.03 -28.58
CA TYR A 151 9.63 -18.87 -29.84
C TYR A 151 9.37 -17.40 -30.19
N ALA A 152 9.02 -16.56 -29.22
CA ALA A 152 8.79 -15.14 -29.44
C ALA A 152 10.08 -14.37 -29.79
N GLU A 153 11.22 -14.74 -29.19
CA GLU A 153 12.53 -14.13 -29.47
C GLU A 153 13.09 -14.51 -30.86
N GLU A 154 12.81 -15.74 -31.31
CA GLU A 154 13.30 -16.27 -32.59
C GLU A 154 12.41 -15.90 -33.79
N ASP A 155 11.19 -15.39 -33.57
CA ASP A 155 10.26 -15.01 -34.63
C ASP A 155 10.67 -13.68 -35.30
N LEU A 156 11.34 -13.81 -36.46
CA LEU A 156 11.88 -12.68 -37.21
C LEU A 156 10.79 -11.74 -37.77
N GLU A 157 9.57 -12.22 -37.98
CA GLU A 157 8.49 -11.43 -38.58
C GLU A 157 7.90 -10.43 -37.58
N LEU A 158 7.81 -10.81 -36.30
CA LEU A 158 7.21 -10.01 -35.24
C LEU A 158 8.22 -9.35 -34.30
N ARG A 159 9.53 -9.52 -34.56
CA ARG A 159 10.61 -9.03 -33.68
C ARG A 159 10.59 -7.52 -33.42
N GLU A 160 10.22 -6.72 -34.40
CA GLU A 160 10.19 -5.24 -34.29
C GLU A 160 8.81 -4.72 -33.81
N THR A 161 7.90 -5.61 -33.41
CA THR A 161 6.57 -5.26 -32.88
C THR A 161 6.54 -5.32 -31.35
N THR A 162 5.43 -4.93 -30.73
CA THR A 162 5.21 -5.06 -29.28
C THR A 162 4.90 -6.50 -28.83
N PHE A 163 4.80 -7.45 -29.77
CA PHE A 163 4.42 -8.83 -29.48
C PHE A 163 5.38 -9.55 -28.53
N PRO A 164 6.72 -9.53 -28.72
CA PRO A 164 7.63 -10.23 -27.81
C PRO A 164 7.57 -9.70 -26.37
N GLU A 165 7.41 -8.38 -26.21
CA GLU A 165 7.25 -7.73 -24.90
C GLU A 165 5.94 -8.18 -24.21
N GLN A 166 4.82 -8.19 -24.94
CA GLN A 166 3.55 -8.68 -24.39
C GLN A 166 3.61 -10.17 -23.98
N VAL A 167 4.31 -11.01 -24.76
CA VAL A 167 4.51 -12.43 -24.43
C VAL A 167 5.39 -12.57 -23.19
N GLN A 168 6.44 -11.76 -23.09
CA GLN A 168 7.30 -11.70 -21.90
C GLN A 168 6.52 -11.33 -20.65
N ASP A 169 5.67 -10.31 -20.72
CA ASP A 169 4.83 -9.85 -19.62
C ASP A 169 3.83 -10.91 -19.18
N LEU A 170 3.16 -11.58 -20.14
CA LEU A 170 2.25 -12.68 -19.82
C LEU A 170 3.00 -13.81 -19.11
N VAL A 171 4.11 -14.28 -19.68
CA VAL A 171 4.89 -15.39 -19.11
C VAL A 171 5.40 -15.02 -17.71
N PHE A 172 5.91 -13.81 -17.52
CA PHE A 172 6.33 -13.31 -16.21
C PHE A 172 5.17 -13.31 -15.21
N ASN A 173 4.00 -12.80 -15.60
CA ASN A 173 2.80 -12.80 -14.76
C ASN A 173 2.38 -14.23 -14.36
N LEU A 174 2.32 -15.16 -15.32
CA LEU A 174 1.99 -16.57 -15.04
C LEU A 174 2.99 -17.21 -14.09
N HIS A 175 4.29 -16.94 -14.26
CA HIS A 175 5.33 -17.42 -13.35
C HIS A 175 5.14 -16.87 -11.93
N MET A 176 4.82 -15.58 -11.80
CA MET A 176 4.58 -14.95 -10.50
C MET A 176 3.34 -15.54 -9.82
N ILE A 177 2.21 -15.69 -10.53
CA ILE A 177 0.99 -16.32 -9.99
C ILE A 177 1.28 -17.74 -9.52
N LEU A 178 2.00 -18.54 -10.31
CA LEU A 178 2.39 -19.90 -9.95
C LEU A 178 3.25 -19.94 -8.67
N SER A 179 4.33 -19.16 -8.67
CA SER A 179 5.25 -19.11 -7.54
C SER A 179 4.57 -18.63 -6.27
N ASP A 180 3.73 -17.60 -6.38
CA ASP A 180 3.07 -17.01 -5.22
C ASP A 180 1.95 -17.92 -4.71
N THR A 181 1.27 -18.68 -5.57
CA THR A 181 0.26 -19.65 -5.13
C THR A 181 0.88 -20.83 -4.38
N VAL A 182 2.10 -21.25 -4.73
CA VAL A 182 2.84 -22.27 -3.96
C VAL A 182 3.30 -21.70 -2.62
N LYS A 183 3.96 -20.53 -2.63
CA LYS A 183 4.39 -19.83 -1.40
C LYS A 183 3.21 -19.56 -0.46
N MET A 184 2.02 -19.30 -0.98
CA MET A 184 0.81 -19.07 -0.18
C MET A 184 0.42 -20.30 0.65
N LYS A 185 0.69 -21.52 0.15
CA LYS A 185 0.46 -22.76 0.90
C LYS A 185 1.52 -22.97 1.99
N GLU A 186 2.75 -22.54 1.73
CA GLU A 186 3.88 -22.66 2.67
C GLU A 186 3.81 -21.64 3.81
N HIS A 187 3.25 -20.46 3.56
CA HIS A 187 3.19 -19.34 4.50
C HIS A 187 1.80 -19.09 5.11
N GLN A 188 0.97 -20.12 5.29
CA GLN A 188 -0.37 -19.95 5.89
C GLN A 188 -0.35 -19.42 7.33
N GLU A 189 0.74 -19.67 8.05
CA GLU A 189 0.95 -19.25 9.44
C GLU A 189 1.45 -17.80 9.56
N ASP A 190 2.00 -17.22 8.47
CA ASP A 190 2.50 -15.84 8.42
C ASP A 190 1.43 -14.93 7.82
N PRO A 191 0.72 -14.13 8.62
CA PRO A 191 -0.44 -13.42 8.11
C PRO A 191 -0.11 -12.22 7.24
N GLU A 192 0.97 -11.52 7.55
CA GLU A 192 1.42 -10.41 6.72
C GLU A 192 1.92 -10.93 5.37
N MET A 193 2.71 -12.02 5.35
CA MET A 193 3.15 -12.64 4.09
C MET A 193 1.99 -13.25 3.31
N LEU A 194 1.02 -13.88 3.98
CA LEU A 194 -0.18 -14.42 3.34
C LEU A 194 -0.95 -13.33 2.60
N ILE A 195 -1.21 -12.19 3.25
CA ILE A 195 -1.90 -11.05 2.62
C ILE A 195 -1.08 -10.45 1.49
N ASP A 196 0.24 -10.36 1.61
CA ASP A 196 1.12 -9.91 0.52
C ASP A 196 1.05 -10.85 -0.70
N LEU A 197 1.06 -12.17 -0.48
CA LEU A 197 0.93 -13.17 -1.53
C LEU A 197 -0.45 -13.12 -2.18
N MET A 198 -1.53 -13.04 -1.38
CA MET A 198 -2.89 -12.86 -1.89
C MET A 198 -3.00 -11.60 -2.75
N TYR A 199 -2.42 -10.48 -2.32
CA TYR A 199 -2.38 -9.25 -3.10
C TYR A 199 -1.61 -9.40 -4.41
N ARG A 200 -0.43 -10.04 -4.39
CA ARG A 200 0.37 -10.26 -5.61
C ARG A 200 -0.36 -11.13 -6.62
N ILE A 201 -1.02 -12.20 -6.15
CA ILE A 201 -1.88 -13.04 -7.00
C ILE A 201 -3.05 -12.23 -7.55
N ALA A 202 -3.74 -11.46 -6.70
CA ALA A 202 -4.83 -10.58 -7.12
C ALA A 202 -4.37 -9.58 -8.17
N LYS A 203 -3.15 -9.04 -8.05
CA LYS A 203 -2.54 -8.11 -9.00
C LYS A 203 -2.22 -8.82 -10.32
N GLY A 204 -1.76 -10.07 -10.28
CA GLY A 204 -1.58 -10.87 -11.49
C GLY A 204 -2.87 -11.12 -12.27
N TYR A 205 -4.03 -11.07 -11.59
CA TYR A 205 -5.36 -11.15 -12.23
C TYR A 205 -5.96 -9.80 -12.63
N GLN A 206 -5.17 -8.71 -12.73
CA GLN A 206 -5.69 -7.40 -13.14
C GLN A 206 -6.42 -7.41 -14.50
N THR A 207 -5.99 -8.27 -15.43
CA THR A 207 -6.67 -8.43 -16.74
C THR A 207 -7.95 -9.25 -16.68
N SER A 208 -8.33 -9.79 -15.51
CA SER A 208 -9.55 -10.58 -15.30
C SER A 208 -10.33 -10.00 -14.11
N PRO A 209 -11.30 -9.09 -14.36
CA PRO A 209 -11.96 -8.35 -13.28
C PRO A 209 -12.72 -9.24 -12.30
N ASP A 210 -13.34 -10.33 -12.76
CA ASP A 210 -14.02 -11.30 -11.88
C ASP A 210 -13.06 -12.00 -10.90
N LEU A 211 -11.87 -12.40 -11.37
CA LEU A 211 -10.86 -13.01 -10.51
C LEU A 211 -10.25 -11.98 -9.55
N ARG A 212 -9.90 -10.79 -10.05
CA ARG A 212 -9.42 -9.67 -9.22
C ARG A 212 -10.41 -9.40 -8.08
N LEU A 213 -11.70 -9.28 -8.39
CA LEU A 213 -12.77 -9.05 -7.41
C LEU A 213 -12.85 -10.18 -6.38
N THR A 214 -12.81 -11.43 -6.83
CA THR A 214 -12.85 -12.61 -5.95
C THR A 214 -11.70 -12.58 -4.93
N TRP A 215 -10.48 -12.23 -5.36
CA TRP A 215 -9.34 -12.13 -4.46
C TRP A 215 -9.46 -10.97 -3.48
N LEU A 216 -9.90 -9.79 -3.92
CA LEU A 216 -10.13 -8.66 -3.03
C LEU A 216 -11.18 -8.99 -1.95
N GLN A 217 -12.25 -9.68 -2.31
CA GLN A 217 -13.25 -10.17 -1.35
C GLN A 217 -12.68 -11.20 -0.37
N ASN A 218 -11.87 -12.15 -0.85
CA ASN A 218 -11.19 -13.12 0.02
C ASN A 218 -10.25 -12.43 1.01
N MET A 219 -9.50 -11.42 0.57
CA MET A 219 -8.65 -10.60 1.44
C MET A 219 -9.50 -9.83 2.47
N ALA A 220 -10.63 -9.25 2.06
CA ALA A 220 -11.56 -8.58 2.98
C ALA A 220 -12.07 -9.52 4.07
N GLY A 221 -12.39 -10.77 3.70
CA GLY A 221 -12.78 -11.83 4.63
C GLY A 221 -11.67 -12.17 5.62
N LYS A 222 -10.43 -12.36 5.15
CA LYS A 222 -9.27 -12.65 6.01
C LYS A 222 -8.95 -11.53 6.99
N HIS A 223 -9.10 -10.28 6.58
CA HIS A 223 -8.96 -9.13 7.48
C HIS A 223 -10.09 -9.08 8.52
N SER A 224 -11.32 -9.39 8.12
CA SER A 224 -12.45 -9.44 9.04
C SER A 224 -12.31 -10.54 10.09
N GLU A 225 -11.80 -11.72 9.73
CA GLU A 225 -11.47 -12.82 10.67
C GLU A 225 -10.46 -12.37 11.75
N ARG A 226 -9.61 -11.39 11.43
CA ARG A 226 -8.55 -10.86 12.29
C ARG A 226 -8.89 -9.52 12.94
N ILE A 227 -10.12 -9.03 12.79
CA ILE A 227 -10.58 -7.76 13.36
C ILE A 227 -9.85 -6.54 12.74
N ASN A 228 -9.17 -6.73 11.60
CA ASN A 228 -8.57 -5.65 10.80
C ASN A 228 -9.64 -4.98 9.93
N HIS A 229 -10.65 -4.37 10.57
CA HIS A 229 -11.83 -3.84 9.90
C HIS A 229 -11.52 -2.68 8.94
N ALA A 230 -10.46 -1.91 9.19
CA ALA A 230 -10.04 -0.83 8.30
C ALA A 230 -9.54 -1.36 6.96
N GLU A 231 -8.67 -2.38 6.99
CA GLU A 231 -8.12 -3.05 5.81
C GLU A 231 -9.22 -3.83 5.06
N SER A 232 -10.12 -4.49 5.80
CA SER A 232 -11.29 -5.15 5.21
C SER A 232 -12.19 -4.16 4.46
N ALA A 233 -12.46 -2.98 5.05
CA ALA A 233 -13.19 -1.91 4.38
C ALA A 233 -12.48 -1.42 3.11
N GLN A 234 -11.15 -1.24 3.16
CA GLN A 234 -10.37 -0.84 1.98
C GLN A 234 -10.45 -1.87 0.86
N CYS A 235 -10.36 -3.17 1.16
CA CYS A 235 -10.54 -4.22 0.14
C CYS A 235 -11.93 -4.15 -0.54
N LEU A 236 -12.98 -3.85 0.23
CA LEU A 236 -14.34 -3.68 -0.28
C LEU A 236 -14.51 -2.39 -1.10
N VAL A 237 -13.83 -1.30 -0.72
CA VAL A 237 -13.80 -0.06 -1.49
C VAL A 237 -13.09 -0.27 -2.83
N HIS A 238 -11.94 -0.97 -2.85
CA HIS A 238 -11.26 -1.36 -4.09
C HIS A 238 -12.16 -2.27 -4.94
N SER A 239 -12.85 -3.23 -4.33
CA SER A 239 -13.83 -4.09 -5.01
C SER A 239 -14.94 -3.27 -5.67
N ALA A 240 -15.49 -2.27 -4.96
CA ALA A 240 -16.52 -1.38 -5.49
C ALA A 240 -15.99 -0.45 -6.60
N ALA A 241 -14.77 0.05 -6.45
CA ALA A 241 -14.10 0.89 -7.44
C ALA A 241 -13.84 0.12 -8.75
N LEU A 242 -13.38 -1.12 -8.67
CA LEU A 242 -13.22 -2.02 -9.81
C LEU A 242 -14.56 -2.26 -10.52
N VAL A 243 -15.62 -2.60 -9.75
CA VAL A 243 -16.96 -2.80 -10.31
C VAL A 243 -17.48 -1.53 -10.97
N ALA A 244 -17.26 -0.36 -10.36
CA ALA A 244 -17.65 0.93 -10.92
C ALA A 244 -16.92 1.27 -12.23
N GLU A 245 -15.62 0.95 -12.34
CA GLU A 245 -14.82 1.15 -13.55
C GLU A 245 -15.46 0.40 -14.73
N TYR A 246 -15.70 -0.90 -14.58
CA TYR A 246 -16.27 -1.72 -15.64
C TYR A 246 -17.77 -1.45 -15.88
N LEU A 247 -18.55 -1.15 -14.83
CA LEU A 247 -19.96 -0.75 -14.99
C LEU A 247 -20.08 0.56 -15.78
N SER A 248 -19.15 1.51 -15.61
CA SER A 248 -19.17 2.76 -16.36
C SER A 248 -18.90 2.59 -17.86
N MET A 249 -18.20 1.51 -18.23
CA MET A 249 -17.99 1.11 -19.63
C MET A 249 -19.24 0.45 -20.24
N LEU A 250 -20.03 -0.27 -19.43
CA LEU A 250 -21.25 -0.96 -19.85
C LEU A 250 -22.48 -0.04 -19.88
N GLU A 251 -22.63 0.82 -18.87
CA GLU A 251 -23.81 1.64 -18.67
C GLU A 251 -23.45 3.09 -18.39
N ASP A 252 -23.73 3.99 -19.36
CA ASP A 252 -23.58 5.44 -19.15
C ASP A 252 -24.81 6.02 -18.43
N ARG A 253 -24.87 5.80 -17.11
CA ARG A 253 -25.92 6.39 -16.24
C ARG A 253 -25.33 7.47 -15.35
N LYS A 254 -25.87 8.69 -15.44
CA LYS A 254 -25.41 9.87 -14.66
C LYS A 254 -25.41 9.72 -13.15
N TYR A 255 -26.22 8.82 -12.60
CA TYR A 255 -26.33 8.61 -11.14
C TYR A 255 -25.35 7.55 -10.63
N LEU A 256 -24.71 6.78 -11.52
CA LEU A 256 -23.68 5.82 -11.17
C LEU A 256 -22.31 6.52 -11.03
N PRO A 257 -21.39 5.96 -10.25
CA PRO A 257 -20.03 6.49 -10.14
C PRO A 257 -19.31 6.48 -11.49
N VAL A 258 -18.53 7.54 -11.75
CA VAL A 258 -17.62 7.63 -12.90
C VAL A 258 -16.34 6.88 -12.53
N GLY A 259 -16.38 5.56 -12.69
CA GLY A 259 -15.26 4.66 -12.43
C GLY A 259 -14.65 4.74 -11.03
N CYS A 260 -13.40 4.29 -10.93
CA CYS A 260 -12.62 4.23 -9.69
C CYS A 260 -12.30 5.63 -9.11
N VAL A 261 -12.23 6.66 -9.95
CA VAL A 261 -11.90 8.05 -9.56
C VAL A 261 -12.93 8.61 -8.57
N THR A 262 -14.19 8.18 -8.66
CA THR A 262 -15.26 8.60 -7.72
C THR A 262 -14.92 8.23 -6.27
N PHE A 263 -14.08 7.21 -6.04
CA PHE A 263 -13.73 6.70 -4.72
C PHE A 263 -12.46 7.36 -4.14
N GLN A 264 -11.80 8.28 -4.86
CA GLN A 264 -10.52 8.87 -4.45
C GLN A 264 -10.59 9.63 -3.11
N ASN A 265 -11.77 10.20 -2.79
CA ASN A 265 -12.00 10.86 -1.50
C ASN A 265 -12.04 9.87 -0.32
N ILE A 266 -12.36 8.60 -0.57
CA ILE A 266 -12.31 7.53 0.43
C ILE A 266 -10.87 7.02 0.56
N SER A 267 -10.20 6.77 -0.56
CA SER A 267 -8.82 6.28 -0.55
C SER A 267 -8.11 6.66 -1.84
N SER A 268 -6.92 7.22 -1.73
CA SER A 268 -6.10 7.57 -2.89
C SER A 268 -5.56 6.34 -3.63
N ASN A 269 -5.54 5.17 -2.97
CA ASN A 269 -4.99 3.94 -3.53
C ASN A 269 -5.93 3.28 -4.55
N VAL A 270 -7.23 3.64 -4.60
CA VAL A 270 -8.23 3.01 -5.48
C VAL A 270 -7.94 3.21 -6.97
N LEU A 271 -7.10 4.17 -7.31
CA LEU A 271 -6.66 4.41 -8.69
C LEU A 271 -5.87 3.22 -9.26
N GLU A 272 -5.42 2.28 -8.42
CA GLU A 272 -4.82 1.03 -8.88
C GLU A 272 -5.80 0.10 -9.61
N GLU A 273 -7.12 0.33 -9.46
CA GLU A 273 -8.18 -0.44 -10.14
C GLU A 273 -8.62 0.18 -11.47
N SER A 274 -7.94 1.24 -11.93
CA SER A 274 -8.31 1.90 -13.19
C SER A 274 -7.97 1.03 -14.40
N ALA A 275 -8.90 0.95 -15.34
CA ALA A 275 -8.81 0.11 -16.53
C ALA A 275 -8.38 0.95 -17.75
N VAL A 276 -7.15 1.46 -17.73
CA VAL A 276 -6.60 2.36 -18.78
C VAL A 276 -5.50 1.68 -19.63
N SER A 277 -5.17 0.40 -19.39
CA SER A 277 -4.12 -0.28 -20.16
C SER A 277 -4.63 -0.80 -21.51
N ASP A 278 -3.72 -0.95 -22.47
CA ASP A 278 -4.00 -1.54 -23.79
C ASP A 278 -4.43 -3.02 -23.72
N ASP A 279 -4.23 -3.65 -22.56
CA ASP A 279 -4.65 -5.03 -22.26
C ASP A 279 -6.09 -5.15 -21.72
N VAL A 280 -6.81 -4.03 -21.56
CA VAL A 280 -8.18 -4.05 -21.06
C VAL A 280 -9.09 -4.58 -22.16
N VAL A 281 -9.71 -5.71 -21.87
CA VAL A 281 -10.73 -6.29 -22.75
C VAL A 281 -12.07 -5.60 -22.49
N SER A 282 -12.79 -5.25 -23.56
CA SER A 282 -14.11 -4.61 -23.45
C SER A 282 -15.07 -5.53 -22.69
N PRO A 283 -15.83 -5.01 -21.70
CA PRO A 283 -16.84 -5.82 -21.03
C PRO A 283 -18.03 -6.22 -21.91
N ASP A 284 -18.11 -5.72 -23.16
CA ASP A 284 -19.06 -6.19 -24.18
C ASP A 284 -18.75 -7.62 -24.69
N GLU A 285 -17.55 -8.15 -24.42
CA GLU A 285 -17.16 -9.50 -24.82
C GLU A 285 -17.74 -10.57 -23.87
N GLU A 286 -18.29 -11.65 -24.44
CA GLU A 286 -18.92 -12.74 -23.68
C GLU A 286 -17.99 -13.36 -22.62
N GLY A 287 -18.46 -13.43 -21.37
CA GLY A 287 -17.77 -14.07 -20.26
C GLY A 287 -16.93 -13.14 -19.37
N ILE A 288 -16.89 -11.84 -19.66
CA ILE A 288 -16.25 -10.81 -18.83
C ILE A 288 -17.32 -10.08 -18.01
N CYS A 289 -17.04 -9.80 -16.74
CA CYS A 289 -17.99 -9.12 -15.85
C CYS A 289 -19.34 -9.86 -15.73
N SER A 290 -19.37 -11.18 -15.97
CA SER A 290 -20.58 -11.99 -15.85
C SER A 290 -20.95 -12.30 -14.40
N GLY A 291 -20.07 -11.97 -13.45
CA GLY A 291 -20.31 -12.16 -12.03
C GLY A 291 -21.49 -11.33 -11.52
N LYS A 292 -22.24 -11.89 -10.55
CA LYS A 292 -23.39 -11.23 -9.89
C LYS A 292 -23.11 -9.82 -9.32
N TYR A 293 -21.83 -9.51 -9.09
CA TYR A 293 -21.38 -8.26 -8.51
C TYR A 293 -21.21 -7.13 -9.53
N PHE A 294 -21.04 -7.42 -10.82
CA PHE A 294 -20.98 -6.42 -11.90
C PHE A 294 -22.40 -5.99 -12.30
N THR A 295 -23.15 -5.55 -11.30
CA THR A 295 -24.50 -5.00 -11.42
C THR A 295 -24.65 -3.85 -10.44
N GLU A 296 -25.60 -2.96 -10.66
CA GLU A 296 -25.91 -1.87 -9.71
C GLU A 296 -26.17 -2.42 -8.29
N ALA A 297 -26.92 -3.52 -8.18
CA ALA A 297 -27.20 -4.17 -6.88
C ALA A 297 -25.93 -4.76 -6.23
N GLY A 298 -25.02 -5.31 -7.04
CA GLY A 298 -23.71 -5.80 -6.60
C GLY A 298 -22.84 -4.69 -6.04
N LEU A 299 -22.74 -3.57 -6.76
CA LEU A 299 -22.02 -2.37 -6.32
C LEU A 299 -22.57 -1.82 -5.00
N VAL A 300 -23.90 -1.68 -4.90
CA VAL A 300 -24.56 -1.23 -3.66
C VAL A 300 -24.24 -2.18 -2.51
N GLY A 301 -24.29 -3.49 -2.73
CA GLY A 301 -23.96 -4.50 -1.72
C GLY A 301 -22.52 -4.45 -1.23
N LEU A 302 -21.55 -4.13 -2.10
CA LEU A 302 -20.14 -3.94 -1.71
C LEU A 302 -19.97 -2.68 -0.85
N LEU A 303 -20.61 -1.58 -1.24
CA LEU A 303 -20.51 -0.31 -0.51
C LEU A 303 -21.21 -0.36 0.86
N GLU A 304 -22.35 -1.04 0.98
CA GLU A 304 -23.00 -1.26 2.28
C GLU A 304 -22.09 -2.06 3.24
N GLN A 305 -21.37 -3.07 2.73
CA GLN A 305 -20.39 -3.83 3.52
C GLN A 305 -19.15 -2.99 3.89
N ALA A 306 -18.67 -2.15 2.97
CA ALA A 306 -17.55 -1.26 3.22
C ALA A 306 -17.89 -0.24 4.33
N ALA A 307 -19.07 0.38 4.26
CA ALA A 307 -19.56 1.31 5.28
C ALA A 307 -19.71 0.64 6.66
N ALA A 308 -20.22 -0.59 6.70
CA ALA A 308 -20.30 -1.37 7.94
C ALA A 308 -18.91 -1.65 8.53
N SER A 309 -17.96 -2.04 7.69
CA SER A 309 -16.58 -2.33 8.10
C SER A 309 -15.85 -1.08 8.60
N PHE A 310 -16.01 0.07 7.94
CA PHE A 310 -15.47 1.34 8.46
C PHE A 310 -16.11 1.74 9.79
N SER A 311 -17.41 1.53 9.98
CA SER A 311 -18.06 1.80 11.27
C SER A 311 -17.48 0.94 12.41
N MET A 312 -17.21 -0.35 12.13
CA MET A 312 -16.53 -1.25 13.08
C MET A 312 -15.08 -0.86 13.35
N ALA A 313 -14.37 -0.35 12.33
CA ALA A 313 -13.02 0.20 12.47
C ALA A 313 -12.98 1.57 13.19
N GLY A 314 -14.16 2.10 13.57
CA GLY A 314 -14.28 3.45 14.12
C GLY A 314 -13.95 4.54 13.11
N MET A 315 -13.98 4.31 11.80
CA MET A 315 -13.65 5.28 10.74
C MET A 315 -14.89 6.04 10.23
N TYR A 316 -15.57 6.78 11.12
CA TYR A 316 -16.88 7.38 10.84
C TYR A 316 -16.90 8.45 9.74
N GLU A 317 -15.81 9.19 9.55
CA GLU A 317 -15.67 10.17 8.48
C GLU A 317 -15.60 9.47 7.11
N ALA A 318 -14.93 8.32 7.02
CA ALA A 318 -14.90 7.50 5.80
C ALA A 318 -16.27 6.88 5.48
N VAL A 319 -17.08 6.55 6.50
CA VAL A 319 -18.47 6.09 6.32
C VAL A 319 -19.30 7.13 5.56
N ASN A 320 -19.11 8.42 5.86
CA ASN A 320 -19.77 9.50 5.14
C ASN A 320 -19.38 9.54 3.66
N GLU A 321 -18.08 9.42 3.36
CA GLU A 321 -17.60 9.42 1.97
C GLU A 321 -18.14 8.22 1.18
N VAL A 322 -18.26 7.04 1.80
CA VAL A 322 -18.92 5.87 1.16
C VAL A 322 -20.39 6.16 0.86
N TYR A 323 -21.13 6.73 1.83
CA TYR A 323 -22.55 7.01 1.62
C TYR A 323 -22.82 8.12 0.60
N LYS A 324 -21.90 9.07 0.38
CA LYS A 324 -22.00 10.04 -0.72
C LYS A 324 -22.04 9.36 -2.10
N VAL A 325 -21.42 8.20 -2.26
CA VAL A 325 -21.50 7.40 -3.50
C VAL A 325 -22.83 6.65 -3.59
N LEU A 326 -23.35 6.15 -2.47
CA LEU A 326 -24.59 5.37 -2.42
C LEU A 326 -25.87 6.20 -2.56
N ILE A 327 -25.91 7.42 -2.02
CA ILE A 327 -27.13 8.24 -1.98
C ILE A 327 -27.70 8.51 -3.38
N PRO A 328 -26.92 8.98 -4.38
CA PRO A 328 -27.44 9.24 -5.72
C PRO A 328 -28.10 8.02 -6.38
N ILE A 329 -27.57 6.82 -6.12
CA ILE A 329 -28.11 5.55 -6.63
C ILE A 329 -29.50 5.28 -6.04
N HIS A 330 -29.65 5.41 -4.73
CA HIS A 330 -30.94 5.20 -4.07
C HIS A 330 -31.97 6.30 -4.37
N GLU A 331 -31.52 7.54 -4.58
CA GLU A 331 -32.38 8.64 -5.05
C GLU A 331 -32.94 8.37 -6.45
N ALA A 332 -32.09 7.91 -7.38
CA ALA A 332 -32.52 7.52 -8.73
C ALA A 332 -33.56 6.39 -8.70
N ASN A 333 -33.36 5.40 -7.81
CA ASN A 333 -34.28 4.29 -7.59
C ASN A 333 -35.54 4.65 -6.79
N ARG A 334 -35.62 5.87 -6.25
CA ARG A 334 -36.72 6.34 -5.38
C ARG A 334 -36.94 5.46 -4.14
N ASP A 335 -35.90 4.83 -3.62
CA ASP A 335 -35.97 3.99 -2.42
C ASP A 335 -35.83 4.84 -1.15
N ALA A 336 -36.93 5.51 -0.79
CA ALA A 336 -36.99 6.35 0.42
C ALA A 336 -36.70 5.58 1.72
N LYS A 337 -36.96 4.27 1.74
CA LYS A 337 -36.75 3.43 2.94
C LYS A 337 -35.26 3.17 3.18
N LYS A 338 -34.51 2.87 2.11
CA LYS A 338 -33.05 2.78 2.17
C LYS A 338 -32.42 4.13 2.49
N LEU A 339 -32.88 5.22 1.87
CA LEU A 339 -32.40 6.57 2.19
C LEU A 339 -32.58 6.92 3.67
N ALA A 340 -33.76 6.66 4.24
CA ALA A 340 -34.00 6.87 5.68
C ALA A 340 -33.03 6.07 6.56
N THR A 341 -32.75 4.81 6.17
CA THR A 341 -31.80 3.95 6.89
C THR A 341 -30.37 4.49 6.80
N ILE A 342 -29.94 4.95 5.62
CA ILE A 342 -28.62 5.55 5.38
C ILE A 342 -28.45 6.81 6.22
N HIS A 343 -29.43 7.72 6.20
CA HIS A 343 -29.38 8.94 7.00
C HIS A 343 -29.39 8.65 8.51
N GLY A 344 -30.08 7.61 8.97
CA GLY A 344 -30.00 7.15 10.36
C GLY A 344 -28.59 6.68 10.75
N LYS A 345 -27.92 5.92 9.88
CA LYS A 345 -26.53 5.49 10.10
C LYS A 345 -25.55 6.67 10.07
N LEU A 346 -25.76 7.64 9.19
CA LEU A 346 -24.97 8.87 9.14
C LEU A 346 -25.15 9.71 10.42
N GLN A 347 -26.38 9.81 10.93
CA GLN A 347 -26.64 10.47 12.21
C GLN A 347 -25.85 9.82 13.34
N GLU A 348 -25.85 8.48 13.41
CA GLU A 348 -25.08 7.74 14.41
C GLU A 348 -23.57 8.01 14.26
N ALA A 349 -23.05 7.93 13.04
CA ALA A 349 -21.64 8.17 12.73
C ALA A 349 -21.21 9.58 13.16
N PHE A 350 -21.95 10.63 12.78
CA PHE A 350 -21.64 12.00 13.17
C PHE A 350 -21.80 12.25 14.67
N SER A 351 -22.78 11.61 15.31
CA SER A 351 -22.93 11.68 16.76
C SER A 351 -21.68 11.14 17.47
N LYS A 352 -21.13 10.01 17.00
CA LYS A 352 -19.88 9.46 17.51
C LYS A 352 -18.70 10.40 17.28
N VAL A 353 -18.60 11.04 16.12
CA VAL A 353 -17.55 12.05 15.84
C VAL A 353 -17.64 13.22 16.82
N VAL A 354 -18.84 13.75 17.09
CA VAL A 354 -19.03 14.91 17.99
C VAL A 354 -18.72 14.55 19.45
N HIS A 355 -19.29 13.44 19.95
CA HIS A 355 -19.13 13.04 21.35
C HIS A 355 -17.68 12.68 21.71
N GLN A 356 -16.84 12.37 20.74
CA GLN A 356 -15.46 11.95 20.92
C GLN A 356 -14.43 13.09 20.85
N SER A 357 -14.87 14.35 20.81
CA SER A 357 -13.99 15.54 20.80
C SER A 357 -13.05 15.63 22.02
N THR A 358 -13.21 14.76 23.02
CA THR A 358 -12.32 14.61 24.19
C THR A 358 -11.13 13.66 23.95
N GLY A 359 -11.07 12.93 22.84
CA GLY A 359 -9.87 12.26 22.32
C GLY A 359 -9.49 10.88 22.89
N TRP A 360 -10.16 10.37 23.94
CA TRP A 360 -9.73 9.14 24.63
C TRP A 360 -10.43 7.84 24.19
N GLU A 361 -11.54 7.91 23.45
CA GLU A 361 -12.33 6.70 23.12
C GLU A 361 -11.98 6.07 21.77
N ARG A 362 -11.37 6.83 20.85
CA ARG A 362 -11.05 6.39 19.49
C ARG A 362 -9.56 6.48 19.25
N MET A 363 -8.90 5.33 19.28
CA MET A 363 -7.46 5.23 19.07
C MET A 363 -7.19 4.52 17.75
N PHE A 364 -6.37 5.13 16.89
CA PHE A 364 -5.96 4.51 15.64
C PHE A 364 -4.68 3.68 15.80
N GLY A 365 -4.34 2.96 14.74
CA GLY A 365 -3.19 2.07 14.72
C GLY A 365 -1.87 2.78 15.01
N THR A 366 -0.95 2.04 15.61
CA THR A 366 0.44 2.47 15.84
C THR A 366 1.33 1.97 14.72
N TYR A 367 2.40 2.69 14.40
CA TYR A 367 3.22 2.40 13.23
C TYR A 367 4.66 2.05 13.61
N PHE A 368 5.20 1.03 12.96
CA PHE A 368 6.57 0.57 13.16
C PHE A 368 7.25 0.34 11.82
N ARG A 369 8.47 0.84 11.64
CA ARG A 369 9.33 0.40 10.55
C ARG A 369 9.97 -0.92 10.94
N VAL A 370 9.83 -1.93 10.09
CA VAL A 370 10.46 -3.25 10.23
C VAL A 370 11.34 -3.49 9.01
N GLY A 371 12.64 -3.66 9.23
CA GLY A 371 13.61 -4.06 8.20
C GLY A 371 14.09 -5.48 8.43
N PHE A 372 14.20 -6.24 7.35
CA PHE A 372 14.64 -7.64 7.36
C PHE A 372 16.00 -7.75 6.66
N TYR A 373 16.95 -8.43 7.30
CA TYR A 373 18.29 -8.63 6.74
C TYR A 373 18.80 -10.04 7.00
N GLY A 374 19.39 -10.65 5.98
CA GLY A 374 19.91 -12.01 6.02
C GLY A 374 19.20 -12.90 5.01
N THR A 375 19.99 -13.76 4.36
CA THR A 375 19.54 -14.58 3.23
C THR A 375 18.44 -15.58 3.60
N LYS A 376 18.29 -15.91 4.90
CA LYS A 376 17.20 -16.76 5.43
C LYS A 376 15.81 -16.17 5.24
N PHE A 377 15.69 -14.85 5.09
CA PHE A 377 14.42 -14.18 4.83
C PHE A 377 13.94 -14.30 3.38
N GLY A 378 14.77 -14.79 2.45
CA GLY A 378 14.40 -14.98 1.05
C GLY A 378 13.94 -13.68 0.40
N ASP A 379 12.69 -13.65 -0.10
CA ASP A 379 12.06 -12.46 -0.71
C ASP A 379 12.03 -11.23 0.22
N LEU A 380 12.12 -11.42 1.53
CA LEU A 380 12.11 -10.33 2.52
C LEU A 380 13.51 -9.76 2.78
N ASP A 381 14.61 -10.39 2.32
CA ASP A 381 15.96 -9.84 2.54
C ASP A 381 16.07 -8.43 1.94
N GLU A 382 16.61 -7.50 2.73
CA GLU A 382 16.77 -6.08 2.41
C GLU A 382 15.46 -5.30 2.20
N GLN A 383 14.31 -5.92 2.51
CA GLN A 383 13.03 -5.24 2.43
C GLN A 383 12.71 -4.51 3.74
N GLU A 384 12.19 -3.30 3.59
CA GLU A 384 11.71 -2.49 4.69
C GLU A 384 10.24 -2.13 4.51
N PHE A 385 9.49 -2.27 5.58
CA PHE A 385 8.06 -2.01 5.59
C PHE A 385 7.71 -1.10 6.75
N VAL A 386 6.69 -0.27 6.56
CA VAL A 386 5.93 0.28 7.67
C VAL A 386 4.80 -0.70 7.97
N TYR A 387 4.73 -1.14 9.22
CA TYR A 387 3.68 -1.97 9.78
C TYR A 387 2.67 -1.07 10.48
N LYS A 388 1.39 -1.37 10.30
CA LYS A 388 0.30 -0.82 11.10
C LYS A 388 -0.15 -1.88 12.09
N GLU A 389 0.07 -1.61 13.37
CA GLU A 389 -0.39 -2.42 14.49
C GLU A 389 -1.68 -1.84 15.10
N PRO A 390 -2.40 -2.61 15.93
CA PRO A 390 -3.47 -2.07 16.75
C PRO A 390 -3.08 -0.82 17.55
N ALA A 391 -4.09 -0.12 18.04
CA ALA A 391 -3.89 1.03 18.88
C ALA A 391 -3.14 0.65 20.16
N ILE A 392 -2.24 1.54 20.61
CA ILE A 392 -1.50 1.43 21.88
C ILE A 392 -0.45 0.29 21.90
N THR A 393 -0.27 -0.45 20.80
CA THR A 393 0.79 -1.46 20.71
C THR A 393 2.17 -0.85 20.97
N LYS A 394 2.94 -1.50 21.83
CA LYS A 394 4.28 -1.02 22.23
C LYS A 394 5.37 -1.72 21.43
N LEU A 395 6.54 -1.05 21.30
CA LEU A 395 7.71 -1.61 20.62
C LEU A 395 8.09 -3.01 21.13
N ALA A 396 8.01 -3.23 22.44
CA ALA A 396 8.32 -4.52 23.05
C ALA A 396 7.35 -5.64 22.62
N GLU A 397 6.07 -5.31 22.41
CA GLU A 397 5.04 -6.29 22.04
C GLU A 397 5.24 -6.76 20.60
N ILE A 398 5.41 -5.84 19.64
CA ILE A 398 5.70 -6.20 18.26
C ILE A 398 7.07 -6.89 18.15
N SER A 399 8.08 -6.43 18.90
CA SER A 399 9.40 -7.07 18.91
C SER A 399 9.30 -8.51 19.38
N HIS A 400 8.62 -8.77 20.50
CA HIS A 400 8.44 -10.12 21.01
C HIS A 400 7.60 -11.00 20.07
N ARG A 401 6.56 -10.44 19.43
CA ARG A 401 5.72 -11.15 18.45
C ARG A 401 6.54 -11.62 17.23
N LEU A 402 7.33 -10.72 16.64
CA LEU A 402 8.15 -11.06 15.46
C LEU A 402 9.34 -11.94 15.83
N GLU A 403 9.96 -11.70 16.98
CA GLU A 403 11.07 -12.52 17.49
C GLU A 403 10.61 -13.95 17.78
N GLY A 404 9.48 -14.14 18.46
CA GLY A 404 8.91 -15.46 18.70
C GLY A 404 8.54 -16.17 17.39
N PHE A 405 7.84 -15.48 16.49
CA PHE A 405 7.40 -16.06 15.22
C PHE A 405 8.56 -16.52 14.32
N TYR A 406 9.55 -15.65 14.08
CA TYR A 406 10.70 -16.00 13.24
C TYR A 406 11.72 -16.87 14.00
N GLY A 407 11.75 -16.82 15.33
CA GLY A 407 12.57 -17.69 16.18
C GLY A 407 12.11 -19.13 16.10
N GLU A 408 10.80 -19.40 16.15
CA GLU A 408 10.23 -20.73 15.93
C GLU A 408 10.55 -21.27 14.52
N ARG A 409 10.58 -20.39 13.50
CA ARG A 409 10.81 -20.78 12.10
C ARG A 409 12.29 -21.05 11.79
N PHE A 410 13.21 -20.23 12.28
CA PHE A 410 14.64 -20.27 11.91
C PHE A 410 15.56 -20.83 13.00
N GLY A 411 15.07 -20.93 14.24
CA GLY A 411 15.84 -21.20 15.45
C GLY A 411 16.17 -19.92 16.23
N GLU A 412 15.96 -19.93 17.55
CA GLU A 412 16.20 -18.75 18.42
C GLU A 412 17.64 -18.24 18.35
N ASP A 413 18.63 -19.14 18.26
CA ASP A 413 20.06 -18.78 18.18
C ASP A 413 20.46 -18.10 16.86
N VAL A 414 19.60 -18.19 15.84
CA VAL A 414 19.84 -17.67 14.49
C VAL A 414 19.27 -16.27 14.31
N LEU A 415 18.20 -15.94 15.04
CA LEU A 415 17.48 -14.68 14.92
C LEU A 415 18.03 -13.65 15.91
N GLU A 416 18.34 -12.45 15.43
CA GLU A 416 18.74 -11.33 16.27
C GLU A 416 17.93 -10.07 15.97
N VAL A 417 17.43 -9.43 17.01
CA VAL A 417 16.75 -8.13 16.89
C VAL A 417 17.75 -7.00 17.07
N ILE A 418 17.92 -6.19 16.02
CA ILE A 418 18.72 -4.96 16.05
C ILE A 418 17.93 -3.90 16.84
N LYS A 419 18.45 -3.53 18.00
CA LYS A 419 17.78 -2.62 18.95
C LYS A 419 17.97 -1.14 18.61
N ASP A 420 19.07 -0.79 17.95
CA ASP A 420 19.32 0.58 17.52
C ASP A 420 18.63 0.88 16.18
N SER A 421 18.36 2.15 15.93
CA SER A 421 17.68 2.62 14.72
C SER A 421 18.63 3.15 13.64
N ASN A 422 19.94 2.86 13.75
CA ASN A 422 20.91 3.32 12.77
C ASN A 422 20.75 2.57 11.42
N PRO A 423 21.21 3.17 10.31
CA PRO A 423 21.31 2.45 9.06
C PRO A 423 22.15 1.17 9.22
N VAL A 424 21.60 0.05 8.76
CA VAL A 424 22.23 -1.26 8.89
C VAL A 424 23.17 -1.50 7.71
N ASP A 425 24.41 -1.84 8.02
CA ASP A 425 25.44 -2.17 7.04
C ASP A 425 25.56 -3.70 6.92
N LYS A 426 25.05 -4.26 5.81
CA LYS A 426 25.03 -5.71 5.57
C LYS A 426 26.42 -6.34 5.62
N CYS A 427 27.48 -5.61 5.24
CA CYS A 427 28.84 -6.14 5.26
C CYS A 427 29.36 -6.42 6.67
N LYS A 428 28.73 -5.85 7.70
CA LYS A 428 29.09 -6.05 9.11
C LYS A 428 28.24 -7.11 9.80
N LEU A 429 27.17 -7.59 9.15
CA LEU A 429 26.28 -8.61 9.70
C LEU A 429 26.83 -10.01 9.43
N ASP A 430 26.54 -10.94 10.35
CA ASP A 430 26.87 -12.35 10.16
C ASP A 430 25.98 -12.95 9.05
N PRO A 431 26.55 -13.45 7.93
CA PRO A 431 25.78 -14.03 6.84
C PRO A 431 24.94 -15.26 7.23
N ASN A 432 25.26 -15.92 8.35
CA ASN A 432 24.56 -17.11 8.82
C ASN A 432 23.33 -16.80 9.70
N LYS A 433 23.19 -15.54 10.13
CA LYS A 433 22.11 -15.08 11.02
C LYS A 433 21.04 -14.31 10.26
N ALA A 434 19.88 -14.21 10.90
CA ALA A 434 18.73 -13.44 10.44
C ALA A 434 18.55 -12.25 11.38
N PHE A 435 18.51 -11.04 10.84
CA PHE A 435 18.39 -9.81 11.61
C PHE A 435 17.07 -9.10 11.31
N ILE A 436 16.36 -8.69 12.36
CA ILE A 436 15.17 -7.84 12.24
C ILE A 436 15.44 -6.53 12.97
N GLN A 437 15.21 -5.40 12.30
CA GLN A 437 15.33 -4.08 12.91
C GLN A 437 13.95 -3.42 12.99
N ILE A 438 13.48 -3.20 14.22
CA ILE A 438 12.15 -2.66 14.50
C ILE A 438 12.32 -1.27 15.11
N THR A 439 11.64 -0.28 14.55
CA THR A 439 11.72 1.11 15.00
C THR A 439 10.33 1.73 15.01
N TYR A 440 9.94 2.35 16.13
CA TYR A 440 8.69 3.10 16.20
C TYR A 440 8.75 4.31 15.26
N VAL A 441 7.67 4.54 14.51
CA VAL A 441 7.56 5.68 13.60
C VAL A 441 6.25 6.44 13.85
N GLU A 442 6.28 7.75 13.66
CA GLU A 442 5.11 8.62 13.75
C GLU A 442 4.74 9.14 12.36
N PRO A 443 3.45 9.37 12.06
CA PRO A 443 3.06 10.04 10.81
C PRO A 443 3.74 11.40 10.67
N TYR A 444 4.31 11.67 9.49
CA TYR A 444 5.00 12.90 9.18
C TYR A 444 4.20 13.74 8.18
N PHE A 445 4.08 15.04 8.48
CA PHE A 445 3.40 16.01 7.63
C PHE A 445 4.22 17.28 7.50
N ASP A 446 4.21 17.85 6.31
CA ASP A 446 4.83 19.16 6.11
C ASP A 446 3.97 20.28 6.72
N THR A 447 4.60 21.42 6.95
CA THR A 447 3.95 22.59 7.56
C THR A 447 2.72 23.09 6.78
N TYR A 448 2.64 22.84 5.47
CA TYR A 448 1.47 23.19 4.67
C TYR A 448 0.33 22.19 4.87
N GLU A 449 0.60 20.88 4.94
CA GLU A 449 -0.42 19.84 5.17
C GLU A 449 -1.06 19.97 6.55
N MET A 450 -0.28 20.38 7.55
CA MET A 450 -0.79 20.63 8.91
C MET A 450 -1.86 21.73 8.98
N LYS A 451 -2.01 22.55 7.93
CA LYS A 451 -3.11 23.53 7.85
C LYS A 451 -4.45 22.88 7.50
N ASP A 452 -4.41 21.85 6.66
CA ASP A 452 -5.61 21.14 6.19
C ASP A 452 -5.94 19.95 7.12
N ARG A 453 -4.92 19.31 7.71
CA ARG A 453 -5.08 18.22 8.68
C ARG A 453 -5.34 18.74 10.09
N ILE A 454 -6.57 19.18 10.31
CA ILE A 454 -6.98 19.83 11.57
C ILE A 454 -7.36 18.78 12.62
N THR A 455 -8.18 17.81 12.25
CA THR A 455 -8.77 16.87 13.20
C THR A 455 -7.83 15.71 13.53
N TYR A 456 -8.16 14.95 14.59
CA TYR A 456 -7.42 13.73 14.93
C TYR A 456 -7.55 12.67 13.84
N PHE A 457 -8.71 12.55 13.19
CA PHE A 457 -8.90 11.66 12.04
C PHE A 457 -8.00 12.06 10.86
N ASP A 458 -7.95 13.35 10.51
CA ASP A 458 -7.14 13.83 9.40
C ASP A 458 -5.64 13.55 9.61
N LYS A 459 -5.18 13.44 10.86
CA LYS A 459 -3.78 13.11 11.18
C LYS A 459 -3.51 11.61 11.24
N ASN A 460 -4.53 10.76 11.07
CA ASN A 460 -4.44 9.31 11.18
C ASN A 460 -5.01 8.55 9.96
N TYR A 461 -5.46 9.28 8.93
CA TYR A 461 -6.04 8.73 7.72
C TYR A 461 -5.33 9.23 6.47
N ASN A 462 -5.24 8.38 5.44
CA ASN A 462 -4.49 8.64 4.20
C ASN A 462 -3.02 9.05 4.48
N LEU A 463 -2.31 8.19 5.22
CA LEU A 463 -0.95 8.41 5.70
C LEU A 463 0.09 7.73 4.79
N ARG A 464 1.01 8.51 4.23
CA ARG A 464 2.06 7.99 3.33
C ARG A 464 3.49 8.20 3.83
N ARG A 465 3.67 9.17 4.73
CA ARG A 465 4.99 9.52 5.27
C ARG A 465 5.05 9.29 6.76
N PHE A 466 6.17 8.74 7.19
CA PHE A 466 6.44 8.39 8.58
C PHE A 466 7.84 8.87 8.96
N MET A 467 8.06 9.20 10.22
CA MET A 467 9.34 9.70 10.70
C MET A 467 9.74 9.00 11.99
N TYR A 468 11.04 8.72 12.12
CA TYR A 468 11.67 8.41 13.38
C TYR A 468 12.91 9.27 13.58
N CYS A 469 13.36 9.36 14.84
CA CYS A 469 14.54 10.12 15.21
C CYS A 469 15.60 9.19 15.78
N THR A 470 16.84 9.36 15.33
CA THR A 470 18.01 8.65 15.84
C THR A 470 18.98 9.65 16.45
N PRO A 471 19.21 9.63 17.78
CA PRO A 471 20.22 10.47 18.40
C PRO A 471 21.61 9.92 18.09
N PHE A 472 22.56 10.81 17.81
CA PHE A 472 23.96 10.43 17.57
C PHE A 472 24.91 11.57 17.91
N THR A 473 26.19 11.25 18.04
CA THR A 473 27.32 12.16 18.20
C THR A 473 28.27 11.99 17.02
N LEU A 474 29.14 12.97 16.75
CA LEU A 474 30.13 12.87 15.66
C LEU A 474 31.11 11.71 15.86
N ASP A 475 31.31 11.27 17.11
CA ASP A 475 32.14 10.11 17.47
C ASP A 475 31.42 8.76 17.29
N GLY A 476 30.17 8.77 16.85
CA GLY A 476 29.37 7.56 16.59
C GLY A 476 28.61 6.99 17.80
N ARG A 477 28.70 7.61 18.99
CA ARG A 477 27.87 7.24 20.15
C ARG A 477 26.44 7.74 19.98
N ALA A 478 25.45 7.00 20.47
CA ALA A 478 24.04 7.42 20.44
C ALA A 478 23.77 8.66 21.32
N HIS A 479 24.39 8.71 22.49
CA HIS A 479 24.22 9.80 23.46
C HIS A 479 25.56 10.43 23.84
N GLY A 480 25.57 11.76 23.97
CA GLY A 480 26.71 12.55 24.40
C GLY A 480 26.28 13.77 25.21
N GLU A 481 27.20 14.71 25.42
CA GLU A 481 26.90 15.99 26.08
C GLU A 481 25.99 16.86 25.18
N LEU A 482 25.29 17.83 25.77
CA LEU A 482 24.31 18.66 25.03
C LEU A 482 24.89 19.29 23.76
N HIS A 483 26.14 19.76 23.79
CA HIS A 483 26.80 20.41 22.66
C HIS A 483 27.35 19.43 21.61
N GLU A 484 27.38 18.14 21.90
CA GLU A 484 27.79 17.06 21.00
C GLU A 484 26.59 16.29 20.41
N GLN A 485 25.40 16.50 20.96
CA GLN A 485 24.21 15.71 20.64
C GLN A 485 23.55 16.19 19.33
N PHE A 486 23.72 15.40 18.28
CA PHE A 486 22.97 15.55 17.03
C PHE A 486 21.72 14.66 17.06
N LYS A 487 20.76 14.99 16.20
CA LYS A 487 19.54 14.19 15.98
C LYS A 487 19.33 14.03 14.47
N ARG A 488 19.25 12.79 14.00
CA ARG A 488 18.87 12.48 12.63
C ARG A 488 17.37 12.21 12.58
N LYS A 489 16.65 12.92 11.72
CA LYS A 489 15.25 12.62 11.39
C LYS A 489 15.22 11.87 10.09
N THR A 490 14.72 10.64 10.10
CA THR A 490 14.56 9.84 8.90
C THR A 490 13.09 9.80 8.54
N ILE A 491 12.76 10.36 7.37
CA ILE A 491 11.41 10.39 6.80
C ILE A 491 11.31 9.26 5.79
N LEU A 492 10.37 8.34 6.03
CA LEU A 492 10.07 7.19 5.19
C LEU A 492 8.82 7.49 4.38
N THR A 493 8.84 7.20 3.09
CA THR A 493 7.66 7.27 2.22
C THR A 493 7.28 5.86 1.78
N THR A 494 6.04 5.47 2.03
CA THR A 494 5.48 4.18 1.63
C THR A 494 4.93 4.22 0.21
N SER A 495 4.87 3.06 -0.45
CA SER A 495 4.32 2.95 -1.81
C SER A 495 2.86 3.41 -1.88
N HIS A 496 2.06 3.05 -0.88
CA HIS A 496 0.63 3.34 -0.74
C HIS A 496 0.34 4.05 0.59
N ALA A 497 -0.82 4.68 0.69
CA ALA A 497 -1.25 5.35 1.91
C ALA A 497 -2.03 4.41 2.85
N PHE A 498 -1.86 4.55 4.18
CA PHE A 498 -2.66 3.85 5.17
C PHE A 498 -3.99 4.58 5.48
N PRO A 499 -5.08 3.85 5.81
CA PRO A 499 -5.22 2.40 5.71
C PRO A 499 -5.24 1.92 4.25
N TYR A 500 -4.73 0.71 4.01
CA TYR A 500 -4.66 0.07 2.70
C TYR A 500 -5.27 -1.33 2.76
N ILE A 501 -5.30 -2.06 1.65
CA ILE A 501 -5.71 -3.47 1.60
C ILE A 501 -4.71 -4.42 2.31
N LYS A 502 -3.56 -3.90 2.75
CA LYS A 502 -2.50 -4.62 3.48
C LYS A 502 -2.17 -3.90 4.78
N THR A 503 -1.75 -4.66 5.79
CA THR A 503 -1.34 -4.15 7.12
C THR A 503 0.11 -3.67 7.17
N ARG A 504 0.94 -4.06 6.18
CA ARG A 504 2.29 -3.53 5.98
C ARG A 504 2.49 -3.05 4.56
N ILE A 505 3.27 -1.98 4.40
CA ILE A 505 3.52 -1.34 3.10
C ILE A 505 5.01 -1.05 2.97
N ASN A 506 5.59 -1.41 1.83
CA ASN A 506 7.01 -1.21 1.54
C ASN A 506 7.38 0.27 1.58
N VAL A 507 8.55 0.56 2.13
CA VAL A 507 9.22 1.85 2.04
C VAL A 507 9.88 1.95 0.67
N ILE A 508 9.50 2.97 -0.11
CA ILE A 508 10.05 3.20 -1.47
C ILE A 508 11.04 4.35 -1.52
N HIS A 509 11.01 5.24 -0.53
CA HIS A 509 11.88 6.40 -0.47
C HIS A 509 12.20 6.78 0.97
N LYS A 510 13.42 7.28 1.18
CA LYS A 510 13.92 7.74 2.47
C LYS A 510 14.63 9.08 2.30
N GLU A 511 14.32 10.00 3.21
CA GLU A 511 14.96 11.30 3.32
C GLU A 511 15.53 11.46 4.74
N GLU A 512 16.73 12.01 4.87
CA GLU A 512 17.36 12.24 6.17
C GLU A 512 17.63 13.72 6.39
N ILE A 513 17.20 14.24 7.54
CA ILE A 513 17.45 15.61 7.98
C ILE A 513 18.27 15.54 9.28
N ILE A 514 19.49 16.07 9.23
CA ILE A 514 20.37 16.11 10.40
C ILE A 514 20.20 17.46 11.09
N LEU A 515 19.89 17.40 12.39
CA LEU A 515 19.80 18.57 13.26
C LEU A 515 21.08 18.72 14.08
N THR A 516 21.59 19.95 14.09
CA THR A 516 22.71 20.36 14.93
C THR A 516 22.30 20.44 16.41
N PRO A 517 23.24 20.39 17.37
CA PRO A 517 22.94 20.41 18.80
C PRO A 517 22.02 21.56 19.26
N ILE A 518 22.21 22.77 18.71
CA ILE A 518 21.35 23.90 19.03
C ILE A 518 19.92 23.75 18.45
N GLU A 519 19.77 23.10 17.29
CA GLU A 519 18.46 22.81 16.70
C GLU A 519 17.73 21.72 17.48
N VAL A 520 18.46 20.71 17.97
CA VAL A 520 17.92 19.69 18.89
C VAL A 520 17.36 20.37 20.14
N ALA A 521 18.15 21.24 20.78
CA ALA A 521 17.72 22.01 21.94
C ALA A 521 16.47 22.88 21.66
N ILE A 522 16.40 23.53 20.49
CA ILE A 522 15.22 24.32 20.09
C ILE A 522 13.99 23.42 20.00
N GLU A 523 14.08 22.28 19.32
CA GLU A 523 12.96 21.38 19.13
C GLU A 523 12.47 20.78 20.44
N ASP A 524 13.39 20.35 21.32
CA ASP A 524 13.05 19.77 22.61
C ASP A 524 12.36 20.81 23.50
N MET A 525 12.83 22.07 23.50
CA MET A 525 12.17 23.17 24.22
C MET A 525 10.81 23.54 23.62
N GLN A 526 10.66 23.49 22.30
CA GLN A 526 9.37 23.71 21.64
C GLN A 526 8.37 22.61 21.98
N LYS A 527 8.79 21.34 21.92
CA LYS A 527 7.97 20.19 22.29
C LYS A 527 7.52 20.30 23.75
N LYS A 528 8.43 20.60 24.68
CA LYS A 528 8.10 20.79 26.10
C LYS A 528 7.10 21.92 26.32
N THR A 529 7.26 23.02 25.58
CA THR A 529 6.34 24.17 25.65
C THR A 529 4.95 23.80 25.13
N GLN A 530 4.87 22.99 24.07
CA GLN A 530 3.61 22.49 23.51
C GLN A 530 2.91 21.51 24.45
N GLU A 531 3.64 20.56 25.06
CA GLU A 531 3.10 19.63 26.07
C GLU A 531 2.47 20.38 27.25
N LEU A 532 3.16 21.42 27.73
CA LEU A 532 2.68 22.26 28.81
C LEU A 532 1.46 23.09 28.41
N ALA A 533 1.47 23.65 27.20
CA ALA A 533 0.32 24.38 26.66
C ALA A 533 -0.89 23.45 26.50
N PHE A 534 -0.70 22.22 26.00
CA PHE A 534 -1.75 21.22 25.87
C PHE A 534 -2.36 20.88 27.24
N ALA A 535 -1.53 20.52 28.22
CA ALA A 535 -2.00 20.20 29.58
C ALA A 535 -2.72 21.36 30.28
N THR A 536 -2.35 22.61 29.96
CA THR A 536 -2.96 23.81 30.55
C THR A 536 -4.35 24.12 29.97
N HIS A 537 -4.53 23.89 28.66
CA HIS A 537 -5.78 24.21 27.94
C HIS A 537 -6.72 23.01 27.77
N GLN A 538 -6.33 21.82 28.25
CA GLN A 538 -7.17 20.63 28.22
C GLN A 538 -8.50 20.86 28.96
N ASP A 539 -9.61 20.45 28.33
CA ASP A 539 -10.97 20.53 28.87
C ASP A 539 -11.72 19.19 28.60
N PRO A 540 -12.21 18.48 29.64
CA PRO A 540 -12.09 18.78 31.06
C PRO A 540 -10.63 18.77 31.54
N ALA A 541 -10.31 19.61 32.52
CA ALA A 541 -8.95 19.71 33.04
C ALA A 541 -8.50 18.40 33.70
N ASP A 542 -7.24 18.00 33.44
CA ASP A 542 -6.57 16.89 34.12
C ASP A 542 -5.48 17.44 35.07
N PRO A 543 -5.78 17.58 36.38
CA PRO A 543 -4.81 18.11 37.34
C PRO A 543 -3.56 17.23 37.45
N LYS A 544 -3.67 15.91 37.28
CA LYS A 544 -2.53 15.00 37.43
C LYS A 544 -1.56 15.15 36.26
N MET A 545 -2.08 15.17 35.03
CA MET A 545 -1.24 15.38 33.83
C MET A 545 -0.59 16.77 33.87
N LEU A 546 -1.35 17.81 34.23
CA LEU A 546 -0.83 19.17 34.37
C LEU A 546 0.30 19.22 35.40
N GLN A 547 0.10 18.64 36.60
CA GLN A 547 1.10 18.62 37.66
C GLN A 547 2.36 17.85 37.24
N MET A 548 2.20 16.70 36.58
CA MET A 548 3.32 15.90 36.08
C MET A 548 4.19 16.68 35.07
N VAL A 549 3.55 17.29 34.05
CA VAL A 549 4.27 18.06 33.03
C VAL A 549 4.90 19.32 33.63
N LEU A 550 4.17 20.01 34.52
CA LEU A 550 4.64 21.23 35.17
C LEU A 550 5.83 20.94 36.09
N GLN A 551 5.75 19.92 36.95
CA GLN A 551 6.87 19.50 37.80
C GLN A 551 8.09 19.11 36.97
N GLY A 552 7.89 18.33 35.90
CA GLY A 552 8.95 17.97 34.96
C GLY A 552 9.48 19.14 34.12
N SER A 553 8.92 20.34 34.25
CA SER A 553 9.37 21.57 33.56
C SER A 553 10.10 22.51 34.50
N VAL A 554 9.59 22.72 35.72
CA VAL A 554 10.16 23.69 36.69
C VAL A 554 10.97 23.05 37.80
N GLY A 555 10.78 21.76 38.07
CA GLY A 555 11.41 21.01 39.16
C GLY A 555 12.10 19.74 38.65
N THR A 556 12.88 19.84 37.59
CA THR A 556 13.63 18.70 37.02
C THR A 556 14.68 18.18 38.01
N THR A 557 14.56 16.91 38.40
CA THR A 557 15.49 16.25 39.35
C THR A 557 16.32 15.12 38.72
N VAL A 558 15.92 14.61 37.55
CA VAL A 558 16.48 13.38 36.95
C VAL A 558 17.24 13.64 35.64
N ASN A 559 16.75 14.55 34.78
CA ASN A 559 17.40 14.91 33.52
C ASN A 559 18.02 16.31 33.60
N GLN A 560 19.03 16.58 32.76
CA GLN A 560 19.60 17.91 32.57
C GLN A 560 18.45 18.91 32.27
N GLY A 561 18.26 19.87 33.16
CA GLY A 561 17.07 20.72 33.18
C GLY A 561 17.09 21.79 32.08
N PRO A 562 15.96 22.47 31.80
CA PRO A 562 15.89 23.57 30.84
C PRO A 562 16.94 24.68 31.07
N LEU A 563 17.35 24.89 32.33
CA LEU A 563 18.41 25.83 32.69
C LEU A 563 19.77 25.43 32.11
N GLU A 564 20.12 24.16 32.14
CA GLU A 564 21.40 23.64 31.65
C GLU A 564 21.49 23.77 30.13
N VAL A 565 20.40 23.47 29.42
CA VAL A 565 20.27 23.74 27.98
C VAL A 565 20.51 25.23 27.67
N ALA A 566 19.92 26.14 28.46
CA ALA A 566 20.17 27.57 28.29
C ALA A 566 21.62 27.95 28.61
N GLN A 567 22.24 27.36 29.64
CA GLN A 567 23.63 27.62 29.99
C GLN A 567 24.60 27.17 28.89
N VAL A 568 24.39 26.00 28.30
CA VAL A 568 25.25 25.49 27.22
C VAL A 568 25.13 26.34 25.96
N PHE A 569 23.91 26.69 25.55
CA PHE A 569 23.69 27.31 24.23
C PHE A 569 23.49 28.83 24.22
N LEU A 570 23.20 29.46 25.38
CA LEU A 570 22.93 30.92 25.48
C LEU A 570 23.91 31.67 26.40
N SER A 571 24.85 30.99 27.07
CA SER A 571 25.86 31.65 27.92
C SER A 571 26.78 32.55 27.12
N GLU A 572 27.20 32.11 25.93
CA GLU A 572 28.05 32.86 25.02
C GLU A 572 27.34 33.07 23.67
N ILE A 573 27.50 34.26 23.10
CA ILE A 573 27.00 34.53 21.74
C ILE A 573 27.97 33.82 20.79
N PRO A 574 27.50 32.88 19.94
CA PRO A 574 28.37 32.20 18.99
C PRO A 574 29.13 33.20 18.13
N ASN A 575 30.34 32.88 17.68
CA ASN A 575 31.07 33.74 16.74
C ASN A 575 30.56 33.58 15.30
N ASP A 576 29.96 32.44 14.96
CA ASP A 576 29.43 32.15 13.62
C ASP A 576 28.09 32.87 13.38
N PRO A 577 28.01 33.79 12.39
CA PRO A 577 26.76 34.45 12.02
C PRO A 577 25.61 33.52 11.63
N LYS A 578 25.91 32.30 11.15
CA LYS A 578 24.88 31.30 10.80
C LYS A 578 24.11 30.82 12.02
N LEU A 579 24.75 30.81 13.20
CA LEU A 579 24.15 30.38 14.45
C LEU A 579 23.33 31.49 15.13
N PHE A 580 23.44 32.75 14.71
CA PHE A 580 22.70 33.86 15.33
C PHE A 580 21.19 33.67 15.25
N ARG A 581 20.69 33.16 14.12
CA ARG A 581 19.26 32.88 13.94
C ARG A 581 18.78 31.80 14.92
N HIS A 582 19.53 30.71 15.04
CA HIS A 582 19.23 29.60 15.96
C HIS A 582 19.32 30.05 17.43
N HIS A 583 20.38 30.76 17.81
CA HIS A 583 20.53 31.32 19.14
C HIS A 583 19.37 32.27 19.50
N ASN A 584 18.97 33.17 18.59
CA ASN A 584 17.81 34.03 18.84
C ASN A 584 16.50 33.25 18.88
N LYS A 585 16.33 32.20 18.06
CA LYS A 585 15.15 31.33 18.08
C LYS A 585 15.03 30.59 19.42
N LEU A 586 16.11 29.97 19.89
CA LEU A 586 16.16 29.29 21.20
C LEU A 586 15.80 30.25 22.34
N ARG A 587 16.33 31.47 22.30
CA ARG A 587 16.00 32.53 23.26
C ARG A 587 14.50 32.87 23.28
N LEU A 588 13.86 32.93 22.11
CA LEU A 588 12.41 33.15 22.01
C LEU A 588 11.63 31.94 22.52
N CYS A 589 12.10 30.71 22.26
CA CYS A 589 11.51 29.49 22.80
C CYS A 589 11.51 29.50 24.33
N PHE A 590 12.63 29.88 24.97
CA PHE A 590 12.68 30.01 26.43
C PHE A 590 11.75 31.09 26.98
N LYS A 591 11.56 32.20 26.27
CA LYS A 591 10.57 33.23 26.66
C LYS A 591 9.15 32.69 26.66
N ASP A 592 8.77 31.97 25.61
CA ASP A 592 7.44 31.35 25.52
C ASP A 592 7.29 30.27 26.60
N PHE A 593 8.29 29.39 26.75
CA PHE A 593 8.33 28.37 27.80
C PHE A 593 8.08 28.95 29.20
N THR A 594 8.83 29.99 29.60
CA THR A 594 8.65 30.63 30.92
C THR A 594 7.23 31.17 31.09
N LYS A 595 6.65 31.77 30.04
CA LYS A 595 5.27 32.26 30.06
C LYS A 595 4.27 31.11 30.23
N ARG A 596 4.45 29.99 29.51
CA ARG A 596 3.59 28.81 29.61
C ARG A 596 3.68 28.13 30.99
N CYS A 597 4.85 28.09 31.62
CA CYS A 597 4.99 27.66 33.01
C CYS A 597 4.18 28.52 33.97
N GLU A 598 4.17 29.84 33.76
CA GLU A 598 3.35 30.75 34.57
C GLU A 598 1.86 30.50 34.41
N ASP A 599 1.39 30.36 33.17
CA ASP A 599 -0.01 30.07 32.86
C ASP A 599 -0.45 28.72 33.46
N ALA A 600 0.40 27.68 33.33
CA ALA A 600 0.19 26.36 33.92
C ALA A 600 0.13 26.40 35.46
N LEU A 601 1.00 27.17 36.12
CA LEU A 601 0.96 27.36 37.58
C LEU A 601 -0.34 28.01 38.04
N ARG A 602 -0.83 29.03 37.32
CA ARG A 602 -2.10 29.69 37.63
C ARG A 602 -3.26 28.71 37.48
N LYS A 603 -3.27 27.93 36.39
CA LYS A 603 -4.28 26.89 36.16
C LYS A 603 -4.24 25.83 37.26
N ASN A 604 -3.07 25.30 37.60
CA ASN A 604 -2.94 24.31 38.67
C ASN A 604 -3.45 24.85 40.01
N LYS A 605 -3.12 26.10 40.36
CA LYS A 605 -3.60 26.76 41.59
C LYS A 605 -5.14 26.81 41.69
N SER A 606 -5.83 26.90 40.56
CA SER A 606 -7.31 26.86 40.51
C SER A 606 -7.90 25.46 40.66
N LEU A 607 -7.10 24.41 40.47
CA LEU A 607 -7.54 23.01 40.46
C LEU A 607 -7.19 22.24 41.75
N ILE A 608 -6.23 22.72 42.54
CA ILE A 608 -5.74 22.02 43.73
C ILE A 608 -6.68 22.11 44.95
N GLY A 609 -6.64 21.07 45.79
CA GLY A 609 -7.24 21.05 47.13
C GLY A 609 -6.37 21.72 48.21
N PRO A 610 -6.88 21.84 49.45
CA PRO A 610 -6.13 22.42 50.58
C PRO A 610 -4.88 21.62 50.96
N ASP A 611 -4.90 20.31 50.74
CA ASP A 611 -3.83 19.33 50.94
C ASP A 611 -2.63 19.52 49.98
N GLN A 612 -2.86 20.08 48.79
CA GLN A 612 -1.83 20.29 47.77
C GLN A 612 -1.23 21.71 47.77
N LYS A 613 -1.61 22.57 48.73
CA LYS A 613 -1.13 23.96 48.78
C LYS A 613 0.37 24.09 48.97
N GLU A 614 0.98 23.23 49.78
CA GLU A 614 2.44 23.26 50.01
C GLU A 614 3.21 22.85 48.75
N TYR A 615 2.73 21.82 48.06
CA TYR A 615 3.28 21.38 46.78
C TYR A 615 3.23 22.50 45.73
N GLN A 616 2.10 23.20 45.60
CA GLN A 616 1.99 24.36 44.72
C GLN A 616 2.97 25.49 45.09
N ARG A 617 3.16 25.79 46.39
CA ARG A 617 4.14 26.81 46.81
C ARG A 617 5.56 26.40 46.42
N GLU A 618 5.91 25.12 46.50
CA GLU A 618 7.24 24.66 46.10
C GLU A 618 7.43 24.76 44.57
N LEU A 619 6.41 24.40 43.77
CA LEU A 619 6.43 24.61 42.32
C LEU A 619 6.58 26.10 41.96
N GLU A 620 5.87 26.98 42.66
CA GLU A 620 6.01 28.43 42.50
C GLU A 620 7.45 28.88 42.83
N ARG A 621 8.04 28.43 43.95
CA ARG A 621 9.44 28.76 44.29
C ARG A 621 10.43 28.26 43.24
N ASN A 622 10.24 27.05 42.72
CA ASN A 622 11.09 26.47 41.69
C ASN A 622 11.00 27.27 40.38
N TYR A 623 9.79 27.66 39.98
CA TYR A 623 9.59 28.55 38.84
C TYR A 623 10.28 29.91 39.00
N HIS A 624 10.18 30.55 40.16
CA HIS A 624 10.86 31.85 40.40
C HIS A 624 12.38 31.70 40.28
N ARG A 625 12.97 30.68 40.91
CA ARG A 625 14.40 30.37 40.79
C ARG A 625 14.84 30.13 39.34
N LEU A 626 14.05 29.35 38.58
CA LEU A 626 14.30 29.08 37.17
C LEU A 626 14.21 30.36 36.33
N LYS A 627 13.18 31.19 36.54
CA LYS A 627 12.95 32.44 35.83
C LYS A 627 14.09 33.44 36.07
N GLU A 628 14.50 33.62 37.32
CA GLU A 628 15.62 34.51 37.69
C GLU A 628 16.93 34.06 37.03
N SER A 629 17.20 32.75 37.02
CA SER A 629 18.41 32.18 36.42
C SER A 629 18.43 32.27 34.89
N LEU A 630 17.27 32.11 34.24
CA LEU A 630 17.13 32.20 32.78
C LEU A 630 17.13 33.64 32.27
N GLN A 631 16.65 34.61 33.06
CA GLN A 631 16.50 36.01 32.66
C GLN A 631 17.77 36.66 32.07
N PRO A 632 18.99 36.53 32.66
CA PRO A 632 20.20 37.11 32.07
C PRO A 632 20.55 36.50 30.71
N LEU A 633 20.37 35.19 30.55
CA LEU A 633 20.62 34.46 29.30
C LEU A 633 19.62 34.87 28.20
N ILE A 634 18.34 35.00 28.57
CA ILE A 634 17.25 35.36 27.66
C ILE A 634 17.32 36.83 27.19
N ASN A 635 17.82 37.74 28.03
CA ASN A 635 17.86 39.17 27.73
C ASN A 635 19.10 39.60 26.94
N ARG A 636 20.11 38.74 26.82
CA ARG A 636 21.29 38.97 26.00
C ARG A 636 20.89 39.05 24.52
N LYS A 637 20.87 40.25 23.95
CA LYS A 637 20.53 40.50 22.54
C LYS A 637 21.80 40.43 21.69
N ILE A 638 21.70 39.85 20.49
CA ILE A 638 22.77 39.90 19.47
C ILE A 638 22.62 41.22 18.71
N PRO A 639 23.46 42.25 18.92
CA PRO A 639 23.27 43.58 18.34
C PRO A 639 23.29 43.57 16.80
N GLN A 640 24.01 42.60 16.22
CA GLN A 640 24.19 42.44 14.77
C GLN A 640 22.91 42.02 14.05
N LEU A 641 21.96 41.36 14.72
CA LEU A 641 20.63 41.03 14.17
C LEU A 641 19.66 42.21 14.15
N TYR A 642 19.98 43.28 14.89
CA TYR A 642 19.12 44.47 15.03
C TYR A 642 19.70 45.70 14.31
N LYS A 643 20.79 45.54 13.54
CA LYS A 643 21.25 46.60 12.64
C LYS A 643 20.21 46.77 11.53
N THR A 644 19.58 47.93 11.51
CA THR A 644 18.71 48.37 10.40
C THR A 644 19.51 48.23 9.11
N VAL A 645 18.97 47.49 8.13
CA VAL A 645 19.45 47.59 6.75
C VAL A 645 19.15 49.02 6.33
N LEU A 646 20.18 49.88 6.34
CA LEU A 646 20.09 51.19 5.70
C LEU A 646 19.65 50.93 4.25
N PRO A 647 18.62 51.62 3.73
CA PRO A 647 18.30 51.51 2.32
C PRO A 647 19.53 51.99 1.57
N VAL A 648 20.20 51.07 0.87
CA VAL A 648 21.21 51.44 -0.10
C VAL A 648 20.47 52.27 -1.13
N THR A 649 20.75 53.57 -1.18
CA THR A 649 20.40 54.43 -2.31
C THR A 649 21.27 54.02 -3.49
N CYS A 650 21.00 52.85 -4.07
CA CYS A 650 21.42 52.56 -5.43
C CYS A 650 20.39 53.22 -6.34
N HIS A 651 20.86 54.22 -7.07
CA HIS A 651 20.11 54.87 -8.14
C HIS A 651 19.42 53.81 -9.01
N ARG A 652 18.12 54.03 -9.22
CA ARG A 652 17.36 53.37 -10.28
C ARG A 652 18.06 53.65 -11.62
N ASP A 653 18.78 52.66 -12.13
CA ASP A 653 18.85 52.48 -13.57
C ASP A 653 17.77 51.48 -13.96
N SER A 654 16.68 52.05 -14.48
CA SER A 654 15.70 51.40 -15.32
C SER A 654 16.38 50.64 -16.46
N PHE A 655 15.77 49.50 -16.85
CA PHE A 655 16.14 48.55 -17.91
C PHE A 655 16.97 47.33 -17.50
N SER A 656 16.32 46.37 -16.82
CA SER A 656 16.30 44.98 -17.30
C SER A 656 15.22 44.18 -16.56
N ARG A 657 14.02 44.10 -17.14
CA ARG A 657 13.02 43.08 -16.79
C ARG A 657 13.20 41.94 -17.78
N MET A 658 13.77 40.83 -17.36
CA MET A 658 13.49 39.53 -17.97
C MET A 658 13.28 38.48 -16.88
N SER A 659 12.00 38.18 -16.68
CA SER A 659 11.49 36.96 -16.06
C SER A 659 11.88 35.79 -16.96
N LEU A 660 12.57 34.78 -16.42
CA LEU A 660 12.60 33.45 -17.01
C LEU A 660 12.48 32.41 -15.90
N ARG A 661 11.27 31.83 -15.82
CA ARG A 661 11.03 30.47 -15.36
C ARG A 661 11.89 29.52 -16.20
N LYS A 662 12.52 28.55 -15.56
CA LYS A 662 12.78 27.24 -16.17
C LYS A 662 12.41 26.16 -15.17
N MET A 663 11.27 25.52 -15.46
CA MET A 663 11.15 24.08 -15.28
C MET A 663 11.98 23.48 -16.40
N ASP A 664 12.94 22.62 -16.06
CA ASP A 664 13.54 21.72 -17.03
C ASP A 664 12.80 20.37 -16.89
N LEU A 665 12.39 19.87 -18.06
CA LEU A 665 11.85 18.53 -18.32
C LEU A 665 12.89 17.46 -18.03
#